data_AF-A0A0J8RZ83-F1
#
_entry.id   AF-A0A0J8RZ83-F1
#
_cell.length_a   1.000
_cell.length_b   1.000
_cell.length_c   1.000
_cell.angle_alpha   90.00
_cell.angle_beta   90.00
_cell.angle_gamma   90.00
#
_symmetry.space_group_name_H-M   'P 1'
#
loop_
_entity.id
_entity.type
_entity.pdbx_description
1 polymer ?
#
loop_
_entity_poly.entity_id
_entity_poly.type
_entity_poly.pdbx_seq_one_letter_code
_entity_poly.pdbx_strand_id
1 'polypeptide(L)'
;MEGRNDRIKEFYYRIWFAEKSVPFATPATSVFDGGSTTVVTKDIADFVHAVGNTGEAFVDRPGKEVYAPMDFAIVVGWKAITKPIFPRVIDGDLLKLVHLSNGFRMVPGAEPIKVGDVLETTAQINAIINQDSGKMVEVCGTIKRDGQAIMHVTSQFLYRGTYTDYETTFQRKEEVPMQVHLASTKDVAVLQSKEWFRLDDPDVELLGQTLTFRLQSTVRFENKTVFHSVETMGQVLLELPTKEIIQVASVEYEAGTSHGNPVIDYLQRHGQSIEQPVHFENPIPLSGKTPLILKAPASNETYARVSGDYNPIHVSRVFSSYANLPGTITHGMYTSAAVRSLVETWAAENNIGRVRSFHASLVGMVLPNDDLVVKLQHVGMIAGRKIIKVETSNQATEDKVLLGEAEVEQPVSAYVFTGQGSQEQGMGMDLYNSSPVAQEVWDRADKHFLENYGFSIINIVKNNPRELTIHFGGPRGKKIRQNYMSMTFESVNADGTIKSEKIFKEVNEQSTSYTYRSPSGLLSATQFTQPALTLMEKASFEDMRSKGLVQRDSSFAGHSLGEYSALAALADVMPIESLVSVVFYRGLTMQVAVERDEQGRSNYSMCAVNPSRISPTFNEQALQYVVENISQECGWLLEIVNYNVANMQYVCAGDLRALDCLTNVLNVLKAQKIDIQALMKTMSLEDVKAHLVEIIKECRKQTEAKPKPLTLERGFATIPLKGIDVPFHSTFLRSGVKPFRSFLLKKINKSTIDPSKLIGKYIPNVTARPFQITKEYFEDVYRLTNSPRIGHVLANWDKYEDPLDARN
;
A
#
# COMPACT_ATOMS: atom_id res chain seq x y z
N MET A 1 -7.96 -58.37 -9.65
CA MET A 1 -7.96 -56.94 -9.25
C MET A 1 -7.70 -56.75 -7.76
N GLU A 2 -8.00 -57.73 -6.91
CA GLU A 2 -7.78 -57.65 -5.46
C GLU A 2 -6.33 -57.29 -5.07
N GLY A 3 -6.21 -56.36 -4.11
CA GLY A 3 -4.95 -55.81 -3.61
C GLY A 3 -4.08 -55.09 -4.66
N ARG A 4 -4.60 -54.81 -5.86
CA ARG A 4 -3.82 -54.20 -6.95
C ARG A 4 -3.33 -52.80 -6.59
N ASN A 5 -4.22 -51.93 -6.12
CA ASN A 5 -3.89 -50.54 -5.81
C ASN A 5 -2.91 -50.46 -4.63
N ASP A 6 -3.07 -51.32 -3.61
CA ASP A 6 -2.12 -51.43 -2.50
C ASP A 6 -0.71 -51.79 -2.97
N ARG A 7 -0.56 -52.79 -3.86
CA ARG A 7 0.75 -53.15 -4.43
C ARG A 7 1.39 -52.01 -5.23
N ILE A 8 0.57 -51.27 -5.99
CA ILE A 8 1.04 -50.10 -6.75
C ILE A 8 1.49 -49.00 -5.78
N LYS A 9 0.70 -48.71 -4.74
CA LYS A 9 1.03 -47.75 -3.70
C LYS A 9 2.31 -48.15 -2.95
N GLU A 10 2.48 -49.41 -2.59
CA GLU A 10 3.73 -49.91 -1.96
C GLU A 10 4.95 -49.68 -2.86
N PHE A 11 4.82 -49.90 -4.16
CA PHE A 11 5.90 -49.64 -5.13
C PHE A 11 6.26 -48.14 -5.19
N TYR A 12 5.28 -47.25 -5.35
CA TYR A 12 5.51 -45.81 -5.40
C TYR A 12 6.02 -45.25 -4.07
N TYR A 13 5.54 -45.77 -2.94
CA TYR A 13 5.96 -45.33 -1.61
C TYR A 13 7.45 -45.63 -1.38
N ARG A 14 7.93 -46.80 -1.84
CA ARG A 14 9.36 -47.13 -1.81
C ARG A 14 10.19 -46.20 -2.69
N ILE A 15 9.65 -45.78 -3.83
CA ILE A 15 10.34 -44.92 -4.79
C ILE A 15 10.45 -43.48 -4.27
N TRP A 16 9.38 -42.90 -3.73
CA TRP A 16 9.37 -41.51 -3.28
C TRP A 16 9.90 -41.30 -1.86
N PHE A 17 9.80 -42.30 -0.97
CA PHE A 17 10.17 -42.14 0.45
C PHE A 17 11.32 -43.05 0.91
N ALA A 18 11.73 -44.02 0.09
CA ALA A 18 12.68 -45.07 0.49
C ALA A 18 12.23 -45.91 1.71
N GLU A 19 10.94 -45.89 2.03
CA GLU A 19 10.33 -46.62 3.14
C GLU A 19 9.58 -47.86 2.64
N LYS A 20 9.57 -48.94 3.44
CA LYS A 20 8.96 -50.22 3.03
C LYS A 20 7.47 -50.34 3.33
N SER A 21 6.97 -49.66 4.35
CA SER A 21 5.60 -49.82 4.86
C SER A 21 4.79 -48.56 4.62
N VAL A 22 3.66 -48.70 3.93
CA VAL A 22 2.73 -47.58 3.68
C VAL A 22 1.79 -47.42 4.89
N PRO A 23 1.64 -46.23 5.48
CA PRO A 23 0.72 -46.00 6.59
C PRO A 23 -0.74 -45.88 6.09
N PHE A 24 -1.29 -46.98 5.57
CA PHE A 24 -2.61 -47.03 4.92
C PHE A 24 -3.78 -46.56 5.80
N ALA A 25 -3.65 -46.67 7.12
CA ALA A 25 -4.69 -46.33 8.10
C ALA A 25 -4.75 -44.83 8.47
N THR A 26 -3.88 -44.00 7.88
CA THR A 26 -3.83 -42.57 8.20
C THR A 26 -5.14 -41.87 7.79
N PRO A 27 -5.83 -41.17 8.71
CA PRO A 27 -7.04 -40.41 8.38
C PRO A 27 -6.76 -39.30 7.35
N ALA A 28 -7.72 -39.04 6.44
CA ALA A 28 -7.60 -37.97 5.45
C ALA A 28 -7.52 -36.55 6.05
N THR A 29 -8.00 -36.39 7.28
CA THR A 29 -7.97 -35.12 8.05
C THR A 29 -6.63 -34.87 8.76
N SER A 30 -5.69 -35.83 8.71
CA SER A 30 -4.40 -35.72 9.39
C SER A 30 -3.51 -34.64 8.77
N VAL A 31 -2.57 -34.15 9.57
CA VAL A 31 -1.45 -33.34 9.08
C VAL A 31 -0.30 -34.27 8.71
N PHE A 32 0.20 -34.15 7.48
CA PHE A 32 1.28 -34.97 6.95
C PHE A 32 2.59 -34.21 7.04
N ASP A 33 3.56 -34.79 7.77
CA ASP A 33 4.87 -34.18 7.97
C ASP A 33 5.86 -34.59 6.86
N GLY A 34 6.52 -33.59 6.27
CA GLY A 34 7.59 -33.75 5.29
C GLY A 34 8.99 -33.79 5.92
N GLY A 35 9.11 -33.41 7.19
CA GLY A 35 10.37 -33.23 7.90
C GLY A 35 10.97 -31.84 7.70
N SER A 36 12.22 -31.71 8.16
CA SER A 36 13.02 -30.49 8.06
C SER A 36 14.15 -30.67 7.05
N THR A 37 14.41 -29.64 6.23
CA THR A 37 15.48 -29.63 5.22
C THR A 37 16.24 -28.32 5.30
N THR A 38 17.58 -28.40 5.33
CA THR A 38 18.45 -27.22 5.23
C THR A 38 18.73 -26.91 3.77
N VAL A 39 18.49 -25.66 3.37
CA VAL A 39 18.75 -25.19 2.01
C VAL A 39 20.23 -24.96 1.81
N VAL A 40 20.85 -25.69 0.88
CA VAL A 40 22.29 -25.58 0.57
C VAL A 40 22.51 -25.12 -0.87
N THR A 41 23.61 -24.40 -1.10
CA THR A 41 23.97 -23.81 -2.41
C THR A 41 24.00 -24.84 -3.54
N LYS A 42 24.50 -26.05 -3.26
CA LYS A 42 24.61 -27.12 -4.25
C LYS A 42 23.23 -27.53 -4.78
N ASP A 43 22.26 -27.73 -3.90
CA ASP A 43 20.92 -28.20 -4.28
C ASP A 43 20.18 -27.14 -5.11
N ILE A 44 20.38 -25.85 -4.79
CA ILE A 44 19.88 -24.74 -5.60
C ILE A 44 20.52 -24.76 -6.98
N ALA A 45 21.85 -24.87 -7.07
CA ALA A 45 22.56 -24.87 -8.34
C ALA A 45 22.14 -26.05 -9.23
N ASP A 46 22.03 -27.25 -8.66
CA ASP A 46 21.59 -28.45 -9.37
C ASP A 46 20.13 -28.29 -9.87
N PHE A 47 19.23 -27.74 -9.04
CA PHE A 47 17.84 -27.50 -9.42
C PHE A 47 17.71 -26.45 -10.53
N VAL A 48 18.38 -25.31 -10.37
CA VAL A 48 18.34 -24.18 -11.32
C VAL A 48 18.92 -24.58 -12.67
N HIS A 49 20.00 -25.38 -12.68
CA HIS A 49 20.53 -25.99 -13.89
C HIS A 49 19.52 -26.95 -14.54
N ALA A 50 18.84 -27.78 -13.74
CA ALA A 50 17.86 -28.74 -14.25
C ALA A 50 16.67 -28.08 -14.93
N VAL A 51 16.20 -26.92 -14.45
CA VAL A 51 15.04 -26.20 -15.02
C VAL A 51 15.43 -25.08 -16.01
N GLY A 52 16.74 -24.87 -16.24
CA GLY A 52 17.24 -23.84 -17.15
C GLY A 52 17.01 -22.41 -16.67
N ASN A 53 16.87 -22.19 -15.37
CA ASN A 53 16.72 -20.85 -14.80
C ASN A 53 18.11 -20.18 -14.71
N THR A 54 18.25 -18.96 -15.21
CA THR A 54 19.53 -18.24 -15.29
C THR A 54 19.56 -16.98 -14.42
N GLY A 55 18.58 -16.82 -13.51
CA GLY A 55 18.51 -15.68 -12.60
C GLY A 55 19.78 -15.53 -11.76
N GLU A 56 20.35 -14.32 -11.74
CA GLU A 56 21.60 -14.06 -11.01
C GLU A 56 21.49 -14.27 -9.50
N ALA A 57 20.28 -14.13 -8.94
CA ALA A 57 20.02 -14.29 -7.51
C ALA A 57 20.17 -15.73 -7.01
N PHE A 58 20.22 -16.71 -7.92
CA PHE A 58 20.39 -18.13 -7.60
C PHE A 58 21.85 -18.61 -7.75
N VAL A 59 22.73 -17.74 -8.23
CA VAL A 59 24.13 -18.06 -8.51
C VAL A 59 25.01 -17.49 -7.41
N ASP A 60 25.92 -18.33 -6.89
CA ASP A 60 26.87 -17.91 -5.88
C ASP A 60 27.82 -16.81 -6.42
N ARG A 61 27.81 -15.66 -5.75
CA ARG A 61 28.66 -14.51 -6.07
C ARG A 61 29.17 -13.86 -4.77
N PRO A 62 30.46 -13.47 -4.69
CA PRO A 62 31.02 -12.85 -3.49
C PRO A 62 30.22 -11.61 -3.03
N GLY A 63 29.84 -11.59 -1.75
CA GLY A 63 29.13 -10.46 -1.13
C GLY A 63 27.64 -10.35 -1.48
N LYS A 64 27.04 -11.35 -2.12
CA LYS A 64 25.59 -11.43 -2.37
C LYS A 64 24.99 -12.63 -1.67
N GLU A 65 23.80 -12.46 -1.08
CA GLU A 65 23.01 -13.59 -0.61
C GLU A 65 22.57 -14.44 -1.81
N VAL A 66 22.63 -15.76 -1.64
CA VAL A 66 22.15 -16.73 -2.62
C VAL A 66 20.76 -17.17 -2.19
N TYR A 67 19.80 -16.98 -3.08
CA TYR A 67 18.41 -17.34 -2.85
C TYR A 67 18.05 -18.63 -3.60
N ALA A 68 16.95 -19.26 -3.22
CA ALA A 68 16.35 -20.36 -3.96
C ALA A 68 15.13 -19.87 -4.76
N PRO A 69 14.87 -20.41 -5.97
CA PRO A 69 13.66 -20.09 -6.71
C PRO A 69 12.42 -20.53 -5.94
N MET A 70 11.31 -19.82 -6.13
CA MET A 70 10.01 -20.19 -5.54
C MET A 70 9.65 -21.66 -5.84
N ASP A 71 9.99 -22.16 -7.03
CA ASP A 71 9.73 -23.54 -7.42
C ASP A 71 10.48 -24.56 -6.54
N PHE A 72 11.56 -24.18 -5.85
CA PHE A 72 12.30 -25.03 -4.92
C PHE A 72 11.42 -25.49 -3.73
N ALA A 73 10.33 -24.77 -3.47
CA ALA A 73 9.27 -25.17 -2.56
C ALA A 73 8.75 -26.58 -2.82
N ILE A 74 8.64 -26.98 -4.09
CA ILE A 74 8.16 -28.33 -4.42
C ILE A 74 9.20 -29.38 -4.05
N VAL A 75 10.50 -29.08 -4.15
CA VAL A 75 11.58 -30.02 -3.80
C VAL A 75 11.55 -30.31 -2.31
N VAL A 76 11.46 -29.24 -1.51
CA VAL A 76 11.40 -29.34 -0.04
C VAL A 76 10.08 -29.97 0.42
N GLY A 77 8.97 -29.59 -0.24
CA GLY A 77 7.64 -30.01 0.15
C GLY A 77 7.15 -31.31 -0.48
N TRP A 78 7.85 -31.89 -1.45
CA TRP A 78 7.38 -33.04 -2.24
C TRP A 78 6.91 -34.18 -1.35
N LYS A 79 7.69 -34.50 -0.31
CA LYS A 79 7.36 -35.59 0.60
C LYS A 79 6.07 -35.32 1.38
N ALA A 80 5.89 -34.11 1.88
CA ALA A 80 4.67 -33.73 2.60
C ALA A 80 3.46 -33.76 1.65
N ILE A 81 3.60 -33.22 0.44
CA ILE A 81 2.49 -33.04 -0.51
C ILE A 81 2.04 -34.36 -1.13
N THR A 82 2.93 -35.34 -1.28
CA THR A 82 2.61 -36.63 -1.90
C THR A 82 2.17 -37.71 -0.91
N LYS A 83 2.58 -37.67 0.36
CA LYS A 83 2.08 -38.62 1.39
C LYS A 83 0.54 -38.72 1.47
N PRO A 84 -0.24 -37.62 1.36
CA PRO A 84 -1.69 -37.64 1.48
C PRO A 84 -2.43 -38.47 0.43
N ILE A 85 -1.80 -38.88 -0.67
CA ILE A 85 -2.46 -39.66 -1.73
C ILE A 85 -2.32 -41.20 -1.53
N PHE A 86 -1.61 -41.62 -0.48
CA PHE A 86 -1.40 -43.05 -0.16
C PHE A 86 -2.46 -43.71 0.73
N PRO A 87 -3.11 -43.03 1.71
CA PRO A 87 -4.11 -43.66 2.58
C PRO A 87 -5.20 -44.44 1.83
N ARG A 88 -5.73 -45.52 2.44
CA ARG A 88 -6.79 -46.34 1.83
C ARG A 88 -8.13 -45.63 1.70
N VAL A 89 -8.36 -44.63 2.54
CA VAL A 89 -9.52 -43.73 2.42
C VAL A 89 -9.56 -43.00 1.07
N ILE A 90 -8.42 -42.91 0.37
CA ILE A 90 -8.30 -42.44 -1.01
C ILE A 90 -7.88 -43.63 -1.86
N ASP A 91 -8.80 -44.53 -2.19
CA ASP A 91 -8.49 -45.62 -3.10
C ASP A 91 -8.47 -45.13 -4.55
N GLY A 92 -7.43 -45.54 -5.29
CA GLY A 92 -7.19 -45.05 -6.65
C GLY A 92 -5.97 -45.70 -7.28
N ASP A 93 -6.03 -45.87 -8.60
CA ASP A 93 -4.92 -46.39 -9.39
C ASP A 93 -3.84 -45.32 -9.59
N LEU A 94 -2.76 -45.40 -8.81
CA LEU A 94 -1.68 -44.42 -8.85
C LEU A 94 -0.92 -44.40 -10.20
N LEU A 95 -0.97 -45.49 -10.98
CA LEU A 95 -0.41 -45.50 -12.35
C LEU A 95 -1.24 -44.67 -13.34
N LYS A 96 -2.49 -44.34 -12.98
CA LYS A 96 -3.37 -43.48 -13.77
C LYS A 96 -3.50 -42.07 -13.19
N LEU A 97 -2.70 -41.74 -12.17
CA LEU A 97 -2.66 -40.42 -11.55
C LEU A 97 -2.23 -39.36 -12.59
N VAL A 98 -2.91 -38.21 -12.57
CA VAL A 98 -2.56 -37.03 -13.34
C VAL A 98 -2.38 -35.86 -12.39
N HIS A 99 -1.30 -35.11 -12.54
CA HIS A 99 -1.13 -33.83 -11.85
C HIS A 99 -1.88 -32.77 -12.66
N LEU A 100 -2.96 -32.21 -12.11
CA LEU A 100 -3.82 -31.24 -12.80
C LEU A 100 -3.30 -29.81 -12.70
N SER A 101 -2.90 -29.38 -11.51
CA SER A 101 -2.43 -28.03 -11.28
C SER A 101 -1.53 -27.94 -10.07
N ASN A 102 -0.68 -26.92 -10.05
CA ASN A 102 0.14 -26.56 -8.92
C ASN A 102 0.17 -25.04 -8.73
N GLY A 103 0.03 -24.59 -7.49
CA GLY A 103 0.11 -23.18 -7.12
C GLY A 103 1.11 -22.93 -5.99
N PHE A 104 1.87 -21.86 -6.12
CA PHE A 104 2.73 -21.32 -5.06
C PHE A 104 2.16 -19.97 -4.63
N ARG A 105 2.06 -19.73 -3.32
CA ARG A 105 1.62 -18.44 -2.76
C ARG A 105 2.47 -18.09 -1.55
N MET A 106 3.25 -17.02 -1.66
CA MET A 106 4.01 -16.47 -0.55
C MET A 106 3.07 -15.85 0.48
N VAL A 107 3.35 -16.07 1.76
CA VAL A 107 2.67 -15.35 2.84
C VAL A 107 3.04 -13.86 2.75
N PRO A 108 2.08 -12.92 2.92
CA PRO A 108 2.39 -11.49 2.92
C PRO A 108 3.49 -11.13 3.93
N GLY A 109 4.48 -10.34 3.52
CA GLY A 109 5.63 -9.96 4.36
C GLY A 109 6.74 -11.03 4.47
N ALA A 110 6.51 -12.27 4.03
CA ALA A 110 7.56 -13.29 4.04
C ALA A 110 8.63 -13.02 2.98
N GLU A 111 9.91 -13.14 3.37
CA GLU A 111 11.04 -13.08 2.45
C GLU A 111 11.18 -14.38 1.64
N PRO A 112 11.79 -14.32 0.44
CA PRO A 112 12.14 -15.51 -0.33
C PRO A 112 13.05 -16.48 0.43
N ILE A 113 13.07 -17.74 -0.02
CA ILE A 113 13.94 -18.79 0.51
C ILE A 113 15.40 -18.46 0.19
N LYS A 114 16.30 -18.64 1.15
CA LYS A 114 17.74 -18.44 0.96
C LYS A 114 18.61 -19.58 1.47
N VAL A 115 19.87 -19.61 1.02
CA VAL A 115 20.86 -20.57 1.52
C VAL A 115 21.02 -20.40 3.02
N GLY A 116 21.03 -21.53 3.74
CA GLY A 116 21.11 -21.58 5.21
C GLY A 116 19.76 -21.64 5.90
N ASP A 117 18.64 -21.37 5.20
CA ASP A 117 17.31 -21.53 5.76
C ASP A 117 17.06 -23.01 6.14
N VAL A 118 16.48 -23.21 7.32
CA VAL A 118 15.96 -24.51 7.77
C VAL A 118 14.46 -24.50 7.58
N LEU A 119 13.99 -25.29 6.62
CA LEU A 119 12.59 -25.30 6.20
C LEU A 119 11.88 -26.56 6.71
N GLU A 120 10.77 -26.35 7.41
CA GLU A 120 9.86 -27.41 7.83
C GLU A 120 8.65 -27.44 6.90
N THR A 121 8.22 -28.62 6.47
CA THR A 121 7.03 -28.73 5.62
C THR A 121 5.97 -29.63 6.21
N THR A 122 4.75 -29.12 6.25
CA THR A 122 3.54 -29.87 6.61
C THR A 122 2.55 -29.81 5.46
N ALA A 123 1.67 -30.80 5.31
CA ALA A 123 0.62 -30.76 4.30
C ALA A 123 -0.71 -31.26 4.85
N GLN A 124 -1.80 -30.77 4.28
CA GLN A 124 -3.16 -31.19 4.61
C GLN A 124 -3.96 -31.36 3.32
N ILE A 125 -4.91 -32.30 3.33
CA ILE A 125 -5.84 -32.50 2.21
C ILE A 125 -6.94 -31.44 2.31
N ASN A 126 -7.01 -30.56 1.32
CA ASN A 126 -8.09 -29.58 1.26
C ASN A 126 -9.35 -30.20 0.70
N ALA A 127 -9.24 -31.02 -0.36
CA ALA A 127 -10.41 -31.58 -1.02
C ALA A 127 -10.17 -33.00 -1.55
N ILE A 128 -11.22 -33.81 -1.50
CA ILE A 128 -11.37 -35.09 -2.19
C ILE A 128 -12.73 -35.04 -2.89
N ILE A 129 -12.74 -34.98 -4.22
CA ILE A 129 -13.98 -34.78 -5.00
C ILE A 129 -14.04 -35.81 -6.13
N ASN A 130 -15.13 -36.57 -6.18
CA ASN A 130 -15.42 -37.48 -7.30
C ASN A 130 -16.01 -36.68 -8.46
N GLN A 131 -15.23 -36.52 -9.53
CA GLN A 131 -15.62 -35.89 -10.80
C GLN A 131 -15.93 -36.97 -11.85
N ASP A 132 -16.51 -36.56 -12.99
CA ASP A 132 -16.78 -37.47 -14.12
C ASP A 132 -15.50 -38.09 -14.70
N SER A 133 -14.38 -37.36 -14.62
CA SER A 133 -13.07 -37.76 -15.12
C SER A 133 -12.26 -38.61 -14.13
N GLY A 134 -12.67 -38.66 -12.85
CA GLY A 134 -11.90 -39.32 -11.80
C GLY A 134 -12.09 -38.73 -10.41
N LYS A 135 -11.29 -39.22 -9.45
CA LYS A 135 -11.25 -38.70 -8.08
C LYS A 135 -10.14 -37.64 -7.98
N MET A 136 -10.52 -36.39 -7.78
CA MET A 136 -9.61 -35.27 -7.58
C MET A 136 -9.22 -35.17 -6.10
N VAL A 137 -7.93 -34.99 -5.82
CA VAL A 137 -7.38 -34.74 -4.49
C VAL A 137 -6.58 -33.45 -4.52
N GLU A 138 -6.99 -32.47 -3.73
CA GLU A 138 -6.25 -31.22 -3.52
C GLU A 138 -5.51 -31.28 -2.20
N VAL A 139 -4.22 -30.97 -2.24
CA VAL A 139 -3.33 -30.93 -1.08
C VAL A 139 -2.72 -29.55 -0.96
N CYS A 140 -2.75 -28.97 0.24
CA CYS A 140 -2.04 -27.75 0.56
C CYS A 140 -0.87 -28.04 1.49
N GLY A 141 0.35 -27.88 0.98
CA GLY A 141 1.59 -27.83 1.74
C GLY A 141 1.82 -26.45 2.32
N THR A 142 2.23 -26.38 3.58
CA THR A 142 2.69 -25.15 4.25
C THR A 142 4.17 -25.31 4.60
N ILE A 143 4.99 -24.43 4.01
CA ILE A 143 6.42 -24.34 4.27
C ILE A 143 6.64 -23.30 5.36
N LYS A 144 7.38 -23.69 6.40
CA LYS A 144 7.70 -22.86 7.55
C LYS A 144 9.19 -22.64 7.68
N ARG A 145 9.57 -21.46 8.16
CA ARG A 145 10.92 -21.08 8.58
C ARG A 145 10.81 -20.52 9.99
N ASP A 146 11.60 -21.06 10.92
CA ASP A 146 11.56 -20.68 12.35
C ASP A 146 10.14 -20.75 12.96
N GLY A 147 9.38 -21.78 12.59
CA GLY A 147 8.00 -21.99 13.03
C GLY A 147 6.94 -21.11 12.36
N GLN A 148 7.33 -20.11 11.56
CA GLN A 148 6.41 -19.21 10.85
C GLN A 148 6.19 -19.66 9.40
N ALA A 149 4.94 -19.62 8.93
CA ALA A 149 4.62 -19.94 7.54
C ALA A 149 5.17 -18.87 6.59
N ILE A 150 5.89 -19.29 5.56
CA ILE A 150 6.44 -18.38 4.54
C ILE A 150 5.79 -18.57 3.17
N MET A 151 5.26 -19.76 2.88
CA MET A 151 4.65 -20.09 1.59
C MET A 151 3.69 -21.26 1.69
N HIS A 152 2.62 -21.20 0.92
CA HIS A 152 1.69 -22.29 0.68
C HIS A 152 1.88 -22.86 -0.74
N VAL A 153 1.86 -24.18 -0.85
CA VAL A 153 1.93 -24.93 -2.12
C VAL A 153 0.66 -25.75 -2.27
N THR A 154 -0.17 -25.43 -3.24
CA THR A 154 -1.43 -26.14 -3.49
C THR A 154 -1.30 -26.99 -4.74
N SER A 155 -1.34 -28.32 -4.60
CA SER A 155 -1.26 -29.25 -5.72
C SER A 155 -2.56 -30.04 -5.86
N GLN A 156 -3.03 -30.20 -7.10
CA GLN A 156 -4.24 -30.96 -7.43
C GLN A 156 -3.87 -32.19 -8.24
N PHE A 157 -4.27 -33.36 -7.75
CA PHE A 157 -4.07 -34.64 -8.41
C PHE A 157 -5.41 -35.26 -8.82
N LEU A 158 -5.42 -36.05 -9.88
CA LEU A 158 -6.60 -36.76 -10.38
C LEU A 158 -6.29 -38.24 -10.58
N TYR A 159 -6.96 -39.09 -9.82
CA TYR A 159 -7.04 -40.51 -10.12
C TYR A 159 -8.07 -40.73 -11.22
N ARG A 160 -7.62 -40.96 -12.46
CA ARG A 160 -8.55 -41.20 -13.57
C ARG A 160 -9.34 -42.50 -13.36
N GLY A 161 -10.63 -42.46 -13.65
CA GLY A 161 -11.53 -43.59 -13.51
C GLY A 161 -12.93 -43.16 -13.09
N THR A 162 -13.74 -44.12 -12.66
CA THR A 162 -15.09 -43.87 -12.15
C THR A 162 -15.12 -44.27 -10.68
N TYR A 163 -15.56 -43.34 -9.83
CA TYR A 163 -15.58 -43.48 -8.38
C TYR A 163 -16.95 -43.09 -7.84
N THR A 164 -17.43 -43.86 -6.88
CA THR A 164 -18.78 -43.75 -6.29
C THR A 164 -18.78 -43.74 -4.77
N ASP A 165 -17.59 -43.80 -4.17
CA ASP A 165 -17.32 -43.70 -2.74
C ASP A 165 -17.41 -42.23 -2.30
N TYR A 166 -18.64 -41.72 -2.17
CA TYR A 166 -18.89 -40.35 -1.74
C TYR A 166 -18.67 -40.15 -0.24
N GLU A 167 -18.76 -41.20 0.56
CA GLU A 167 -18.60 -41.18 2.02
C GLU A 167 -17.22 -40.68 2.50
N THR A 168 -16.21 -40.76 1.63
CA THR A 168 -14.83 -40.30 1.89
C THR A 168 -14.53 -38.93 1.29
N THR A 169 -15.47 -38.35 0.54
CA THR A 169 -15.29 -37.09 -0.19
C THR A 169 -15.68 -35.88 0.66
N PHE A 170 -14.84 -34.85 0.59
CA PHE A 170 -15.06 -33.59 1.30
C PHE A 170 -14.30 -32.46 0.60
N GLN A 171 -14.63 -31.22 0.94
CA GLN A 171 -13.88 -30.05 0.51
C GLN A 171 -13.87 -29.02 1.64
N ARG A 172 -12.68 -28.60 2.02
CA ARG A 172 -12.41 -27.45 2.89
C ARG A 172 -11.98 -26.28 2.01
N LYS A 173 -12.61 -25.14 2.20
CA LYS A 173 -12.38 -23.96 1.40
C LYS A 173 -12.31 -22.72 2.28
N GLU A 174 -11.21 -21.99 2.20
CA GLU A 174 -11.20 -20.60 2.65
C GLU A 174 -12.00 -19.77 1.65
N GLU A 175 -13.05 -19.14 2.14
CA GLU A 175 -13.94 -18.37 1.28
C GLU A 175 -13.36 -16.98 1.03
N VAL A 176 -13.64 -16.46 -0.16
CA VAL A 176 -13.20 -15.10 -0.52
C VAL A 176 -13.85 -14.13 0.49
N PRO A 177 -13.07 -13.27 1.17
CA PRO A 177 -13.65 -12.31 2.09
C PRO A 177 -14.66 -11.39 1.39
N MET A 178 -15.83 -11.18 2.00
CA MET A 178 -16.94 -10.41 1.42
C MET A 178 -17.31 -9.22 2.30
N GLN A 179 -17.63 -8.07 1.71
CA GLN A 179 -18.19 -6.89 2.37
C GLN A 179 -19.67 -6.74 2.06
N VAL A 180 -20.49 -6.48 3.09
CA VAL A 180 -21.91 -6.18 2.98
C VAL A 180 -22.18 -4.83 3.62
N HIS A 181 -22.68 -3.87 2.84
CA HIS A 181 -23.10 -2.57 3.34
C HIS A 181 -24.58 -2.57 3.74
N LEU A 182 -24.89 -2.19 4.97
CA LEU A 182 -26.22 -2.23 5.56
C LEU A 182 -26.89 -0.84 5.49
N ALA A 183 -27.32 -0.45 4.29
CA ALA A 183 -27.83 0.90 4.03
C ALA A 183 -29.17 1.22 4.69
N SER A 184 -30.01 0.21 4.96
CA SER A 184 -31.37 0.38 5.47
C SER A 184 -31.68 -0.51 6.66
N THR A 185 -32.71 -0.14 7.44
CA THR A 185 -33.22 -0.98 8.54
C THR A 185 -33.71 -2.35 8.06
N LYS A 186 -34.14 -2.44 6.80
CA LYS A 186 -34.48 -3.71 6.15
C LYS A 186 -33.25 -4.60 5.99
N ASP A 187 -32.11 -4.06 5.58
CA ASP A 187 -30.88 -4.84 5.37
C ASP A 187 -30.39 -5.42 6.70
N VAL A 188 -30.42 -4.61 7.76
CA VAL A 188 -30.10 -5.05 9.12
C VAL A 188 -31.05 -6.16 9.56
N ALA A 189 -32.36 -5.97 9.41
CA ALA A 189 -33.35 -6.98 9.80
C ALA A 189 -33.22 -8.28 9.00
N VAL A 190 -32.90 -8.21 7.69
CA VAL A 190 -32.67 -9.38 6.84
C VAL A 190 -31.43 -10.14 7.29
N LEU A 191 -30.33 -9.47 7.62
CA LEU A 191 -29.11 -10.11 8.12
C LEU A 191 -29.35 -10.74 9.50
N GLN A 192 -29.96 -10.01 10.43
CA GLN A 192 -30.28 -10.50 11.77
C GLN A 192 -31.32 -11.63 11.76
N SER A 193 -32.15 -11.75 10.72
CA SER A 193 -33.06 -12.90 10.56
C SER A 193 -32.36 -14.22 10.23
N LYS A 194 -31.06 -14.19 9.90
CA LYS A 194 -30.30 -15.39 9.55
C LYS A 194 -29.84 -16.10 10.82
N GLU A 195 -30.32 -17.32 11.02
CA GLU A 195 -29.94 -18.15 12.18
C GLU A 195 -28.43 -18.39 12.29
N TRP A 196 -27.72 -18.37 11.15
CA TRP A 196 -26.28 -18.52 11.10
C TRP A 196 -25.48 -17.27 11.48
N PHE A 197 -26.11 -16.10 11.59
CA PHE A 197 -25.46 -14.85 11.95
C PHE A 197 -25.64 -14.58 13.44
N ARG A 198 -24.56 -14.66 14.22
CA ARG A 198 -24.60 -14.50 15.67
C ARG A 198 -23.86 -13.23 16.07
N LEU A 199 -24.60 -12.22 16.54
CA LEU A 199 -24.02 -11.02 17.11
C LEU A 199 -23.33 -11.34 18.43
N ASP A 200 -22.10 -10.86 18.58
CA ASP A 200 -21.32 -11.03 19.80
C ASP A 200 -21.87 -10.08 20.90
N ASP A 201 -22.33 -8.89 20.50
CA ASP A 201 -23.00 -7.90 21.36
C ASP A 201 -24.31 -7.43 20.69
N PRO A 202 -25.48 -7.62 21.33
CA PRO A 202 -26.78 -7.25 20.77
C PRO A 202 -27.02 -5.73 20.69
N ASP A 203 -26.25 -4.91 21.39
CA ASP A 203 -26.40 -3.45 21.39
C ASP A 203 -25.61 -2.75 20.27
N VAL A 204 -24.88 -3.51 19.43
CA VAL A 204 -24.10 -2.98 18.31
C VAL A 204 -25.02 -2.38 17.23
N GLU A 205 -24.86 -1.09 16.95
CA GLU A 205 -25.60 -0.40 15.89
C GLU A 205 -25.04 -0.74 14.50
N LEU A 206 -25.78 -1.55 13.75
CA LEU A 206 -25.40 -2.02 12.41
C LEU A 206 -25.89 -1.13 11.25
N LEU A 207 -26.85 -0.22 11.50
CA LEU A 207 -27.44 0.60 10.45
C LEU A 207 -26.40 1.58 9.86
N GLY A 208 -26.27 1.57 8.53
CA GLY A 208 -25.32 2.40 7.79
C GLY A 208 -23.88 1.88 7.83
N GLN A 209 -23.62 0.71 8.41
CA GLN A 209 -22.28 0.14 8.54
C GLN A 209 -21.94 -0.83 7.39
N THR A 210 -20.65 -1.08 7.19
CA THR A 210 -20.15 -2.11 6.27
C THR A 210 -19.47 -3.22 7.05
N LEU A 211 -19.98 -4.44 6.91
CA LEU A 211 -19.46 -5.64 7.58
C LEU A 211 -18.60 -6.46 6.62
N THR A 212 -17.47 -6.95 7.11
CA THR A 212 -16.53 -7.82 6.41
C THR A 212 -16.64 -9.25 6.94
N PHE A 213 -16.98 -10.20 6.08
CA PHE A 213 -17.11 -11.62 6.37
C PHE A 213 -15.83 -12.34 5.95
N ARG A 214 -15.16 -13.00 6.90
CA ARG A 214 -14.00 -13.88 6.66
C ARG A 214 -14.36 -15.29 7.10
N LEU A 215 -14.70 -16.14 6.14
CA LEU A 215 -15.34 -17.42 6.38
C LEU A 215 -14.52 -18.59 5.83
N GLN A 216 -14.73 -19.76 6.42
CA GLN A 216 -14.26 -21.04 5.95
C GLN A 216 -15.44 -21.99 5.84
N SER A 217 -15.54 -22.70 4.72
CA SER A 217 -16.55 -23.73 4.49
C SER A 217 -15.93 -25.11 4.51
N THR A 218 -16.64 -26.07 5.11
CA THR A 218 -16.36 -27.50 4.97
C THR A 218 -17.62 -28.18 4.44
N VAL A 219 -17.51 -28.84 3.28
CA VAL A 219 -18.61 -29.61 2.68
C VAL A 219 -18.24 -31.08 2.58
N ARG A 220 -19.20 -31.96 2.80
CA ARG A 220 -19.10 -33.41 2.54
C ARG A 220 -20.13 -33.80 1.51
N PHE A 221 -19.80 -34.68 0.57
CA PHE A 221 -20.71 -35.00 -0.53
C PHE A 221 -21.49 -36.28 -0.25
N GLU A 222 -22.78 -36.27 -0.58
CA GLU A 222 -23.61 -37.47 -0.62
C GLU A 222 -23.58 -38.09 -2.03
N ASN A 223 -23.56 -37.21 -3.05
CA ASN A 223 -23.39 -37.57 -4.46
C ASN A 223 -22.82 -36.37 -5.24
N LYS A 224 -22.83 -36.41 -6.58
CA LYS A 224 -22.29 -35.35 -7.45
C LYS A 224 -22.86 -33.95 -7.21
N THR A 225 -24.12 -33.88 -6.78
CA THR A 225 -24.90 -32.61 -6.73
C THR A 225 -25.42 -32.28 -5.34
N VAL A 226 -25.39 -33.24 -4.42
CA VAL A 226 -25.96 -33.12 -3.08
C VAL A 226 -24.84 -33.25 -2.06
N PHE A 227 -24.77 -32.29 -1.15
CA PHE A 227 -23.91 -32.33 0.02
C PHE A 227 -24.60 -33.13 1.11
N HIS A 228 -23.87 -34.03 1.76
CA HIS A 228 -24.30 -34.73 2.97
C HIS A 228 -24.28 -33.79 4.17
N SER A 229 -23.27 -32.93 4.26
CA SER A 229 -23.20 -31.85 5.25
C SER A 229 -22.50 -30.62 4.69
N VAL A 230 -22.91 -29.46 5.19
CA VAL A 230 -22.31 -28.16 4.90
C VAL A 230 -22.11 -27.43 6.22
N GLU A 231 -20.86 -27.11 6.52
CA GLU A 231 -20.46 -26.30 7.66
C GLU A 231 -19.82 -25.01 7.13
N THR A 232 -20.17 -23.87 7.68
CA THR A 232 -19.55 -22.59 7.34
C THR A 232 -19.39 -21.76 8.60
N MET A 233 -18.16 -21.42 8.91
CA MET A 233 -17.82 -20.72 10.14
C MET A 233 -16.86 -19.58 9.85
N GLY A 234 -16.90 -18.54 10.67
CA GLY A 234 -15.92 -17.47 10.59
C GLY A 234 -16.32 -16.20 11.30
N GLN A 235 -15.54 -15.16 11.05
CA GLN A 235 -15.67 -13.88 11.74
C GLN A 235 -16.39 -12.87 10.86
N VAL A 236 -17.20 -12.02 11.50
CA VAL A 236 -17.77 -10.83 10.90
C VAL A 236 -17.17 -9.62 11.59
N LEU A 237 -16.49 -8.81 10.79
CA LEU A 237 -15.66 -7.71 11.21
C LEU A 237 -16.32 -6.39 10.82
N LEU A 238 -16.31 -5.42 11.73
CA LEU A 238 -16.73 -4.05 11.47
C LEU A 238 -15.48 -3.16 11.47
N GLU A 239 -15.31 -2.41 10.38
CA GLU A 239 -14.33 -1.31 10.35
C GLU A 239 -15.03 -0.07 10.91
N LEU A 240 -14.62 0.36 12.10
CA LEU A 240 -15.17 1.55 12.73
C LEU A 240 -14.82 2.82 11.91
N PRO A 241 -15.47 3.97 12.15
CA PRO A 241 -14.97 5.26 11.63
C PRO A 241 -13.53 5.52 12.05
N THR A 242 -13.10 4.85 13.12
CA THR A 242 -11.73 4.85 13.59
C THR A 242 -10.81 3.94 12.79
N LYS A 243 -11.25 3.23 11.75
CA LYS A 243 -10.45 2.27 10.97
C LYS A 243 -9.92 1.06 11.76
N GLU A 244 -10.22 1.00 13.05
CA GLU A 244 -10.07 -0.19 13.87
C GLU A 244 -11.05 -1.27 13.38
N ILE A 245 -10.53 -2.48 13.21
CA ILE A 245 -11.30 -3.64 12.79
C ILE A 245 -11.62 -4.45 14.04
N ILE A 246 -12.88 -4.44 14.45
CA ILE A 246 -13.38 -5.23 15.57
C ILE A 246 -14.23 -6.38 15.05
N GLN A 247 -14.21 -7.52 15.74
CA GLN A 247 -15.22 -8.55 15.53
C GLN A 247 -16.51 -8.11 16.21
N VAL A 248 -17.62 -8.12 15.46
CA VAL A 248 -18.96 -7.76 15.97
C VAL A 248 -19.92 -8.93 15.97
N ALA A 249 -19.63 -9.94 15.15
CA ALA A 249 -20.44 -11.14 15.03
C ALA A 249 -19.59 -12.31 14.55
N SER A 250 -20.15 -13.50 14.70
CA SER A 250 -19.65 -14.74 14.14
C SER A 250 -20.68 -15.33 13.16
N VAL A 251 -20.17 -16.09 12.20
CA VAL A 251 -21.00 -16.96 11.37
C VAL A 251 -20.83 -18.38 11.86
N GLU A 252 -21.95 -19.04 12.11
CA GLU A 252 -22.02 -20.45 12.47
C GLU A 252 -23.19 -21.10 11.73
N TYR A 253 -22.91 -21.70 10.58
CA TYR A 253 -23.88 -22.45 9.79
C TYR A 253 -23.49 -23.93 9.78
N GLU A 254 -24.44 -24.78 10.12
CA GLU A 254 -24.34 -26.23 9.99
C GLU A 254 -25.64 -26.75 9.41
N ALA A 255 -25.54 -27.58 8.38
CA ALA A 255 -26.68 -28.26 7.78
C ALA A 255 -26.31 -29.67 7.34
N GLY A 256 -27.29 -30.57 7.37
CA GLY A 256 -27.21 -31.90 6.77
C GLY A 256 -27.39 -31.85 5.25
N THR A 257 -28.18 -32.77 4.70
CA THR A 257 -28.40 -32.89 3.26
C THR A 257 -28.82 -31.57 2.60
N SER A 258 -27.96 -31.04 1.73
CA SER A 258 -28.08 -29.68 1.17
C SER A 258 -27.65 -29.65 -0.30
N HIS A 259 -28.22 -28.73 -1.08
CA HIS A 259 -27.84 -28.51 -2.50
C HIS A 259 -26.91 -27.30 -2.69
N GLY A 260 -26.56 -26.60 -1.62
CA GLY A 260 -25.86 -25.32 -1.68
C GLY A 260 -25.45 -24.83 -0.30
N ASN A 261 -24.67 -23.74 -0.29
CA ASN A 261 -24.29 -23.03 0.92
C ASN A 261 -25.04 -21.68 0.98
N PRO A 262 -26.09 -21.54 1.80
CA PRO A 262 -26.92 -20.34 1.84
C PRO A 262 -26.19 -19.12 2.41
N VAL A 263 -25.12 -19.32 3.20
CA VAL A 263 -24.29 -18.21 3.69
C VAL A 263 -23.58 -17.55 2.51
N ILE A 264 -22.93 -18.36 1.67
CA ILE A 264 -22.15 -17.87 0.54
C ILE A 264 -23.06 -17.29 -0.54
N ASP A 265 -24.20 -17.93 -0.83
CA ASP A 265 -25.20 -17.38 -1.75
C ASP A 265 -25.74 -16.01 -1.27
N TYR A 266 -26.01 -15.87 0.03
CA TYR A 266 -26.39 -14.57 0.59
C TYR A 266 -25.30 -13.52 0.37
N LEU A 267 -24.04 -13.83 0.70
CA LEU A 267 -22.94 -12.89 0.54
C LEU A 267 -22.67 -12.52 -0.92
N GLN A 268 -22.83 -13.46 -1.85
CA GLN A 268 -22.69 -13.19 -3.29
C GLN A 268 -23.78 -12.28 -3.84
N ARG A 269 -25.01 -12.37 -3.31
CA ARG A 269 -26.15 -11.54 -3.76
C ARG A 269 -26.19 -10.16 -3.09
N HIS A 270 -25.70 -10.06 -1.86
CA HIS A 270 -25.86 -8.87 -1.03
C HIS A 270 -24.53 -8.17 -0.69
N GLY A 271 -23.39 -8.76 -1.05
CA GLY A 271 -22.06 -8.21 -0.78
C GLY A 271 -21.16 -8.12 -2.00
N GLN A 272 -19.93 -7.66 -1.77
CA GLN A 272 -18.86 -7.52 -2.75
C GLN A 272 -17.58 -8.13 -2.18
N SER A 273 -16.74 -8.78 -2.99
CA SER A 273 -15.51 -9.37 -2.42
C SER A 273 -14.44 -8.32 -2.17
N ILE A 274 -13.66 -8.53 -1.11
CA ILE A 274 -12.49 -7.72 -0.79
C ILE A 274 -11.35 -8.16 -1.70
N GLU A 275 -10.59 -7.18 -2.22
CA GLU A 275 -9.38 -7.42 -3.04
C GLU A 275 -9.65 -8.21 -4.33
N GLN A 276 -10.62 -7.75 -5.12
CA GLN A 276 -10.86 -8.34 -6.43
C GLN A 276 -9.74 -8.02 -7.43
N PRO A 277 -9.37 -9.00 -8.26
CA PRO A 277 -8.71 -8.73 -9.53
C PRO A 277 -9.45 -7.65 -10.32
N VAL A 278 -8.79 -6.53 -10.60
CA VAL A 278 -9.27 -5.50 -11.51
C VAL A 278 -8.62 -5.74 -12.86
N HIS A 279 -9.38 -6.30 -13.80
CA HIS A 279 -8.89 -6.56 -15.15
C HIS A 279 -8.89 -5.31 -16.01
N PHE A 280 -7.89 -5.20 -16.88
CA PHE A 280 -7.85 -4.15 -17.90
C PHE A 280 -8.84 -4.47 -19.00
N GLU A 281 -9.37 -3.43 -19.64
CA GLU A 281 -10.16 -3.59 -20.87
C GLU A 281 -9.36 -4.30 -21.97
N ASN A 282 -8.07 -3.98 -22.06
CA ASN A 282 -7.15 -4.54 -23.05
C ASN A 282 -5.91 -5.12 -22.36
N PRO A 283 -5.67 -6.44 -22.46
CA PRO A 283 -4.44 -7.06 -21.98
C PRO A 283 -3.19 -6.48 -22.62
N ILE A 284 -2.13 -6.32 -21.84
CA ILE A 284 -0.84 -5.78 -22.30
C ILE A 284 0.16 -6.94 -22.50
N PRO A 285 0.59 -7.26 -23.73
CA PRO A 285 1.62 -8.27 -23.96
C PRO A 285 2.96 -7.87 -23.34
N LEU A 286 3.61 -8.78 -22.62
CA LEU A 286 4.92 -8.54 -21.99
C LEU A 286 6.09 -9.06 -22.84
N SER A 287 5.86 -10.10 -23.63
CA SER A 287 6.82 -10.54 -24.64
C SER A 287 6.78 -9.56 -25.82
N GLY A 288 7.94 -9.15 -26.33
CA GLY A 288 8.05 -8.32 -27.53
C GLY A 288 7.54 -9.02 -28.81
N LYS A 289 7.94 -8.53 -29.98
CA LYS A 289 7.53 -9.13 -31.27
C LYS A 289 8.02 -10.57 -31.47
N THR A 290 9.06 -10.98 -30.75
CA THR A 290 9.63 -12.33 -30.83
C THR A 290 8.90 -13.25 -29.85
N PRO A 291 8.39 -14.42 -30.31
CA PRO A 291 7.78 -15.40 -29.42
C PRO A 291 8.81 -15.92 -28.41
N LEU A 292 8.39 -16.12 -27.16
CA LEU A 292 9.20 -16.81 -26.17
C LEU A 292 9.10 -18.31 -26.45
N ILE A 293 10.23 -18.95 -26.75
CA ILE A 293 10.28 -20.39 -27.04
C ILE A 293 11.12 -21.07 -25.96
N LEU A 294 10.54 -22.11 -25.34
CA LEU A 294 11.23 -23.01 -24.43
C LEU A 294 11.34 -24.39 -25.07
N LYS A 295 12.46 -25.07 -24.87
CA LYS A 295 12.62 -26.46 -25.31
C LYS A 295 12.51 -27.40 -24.11
N ALA A 296 11.66 -28.42 -24.23
CA ALA A 296 11.60 -29.49 -23.25
C ALA A 296 12.93 -30.27 -23.23
N PRO A 297 13.36 -30.78 -22.07
CA PRO A 297 14.66 -31.41 -21.94
C PRO A 297 14.69 -32.72 -22.74
N ALA A 298 15.86 -33.12 -23.21
CA ALA A 298 16.00 -34.39 -23.93
C ALA A 298 15.79 -35.62 -23.03
N SER A 299 16.00 -35.48 -21.72
CA SER A 299 15.77 -36.51 -20.70
C SER A 299 15.22 -35.90 -19.41
N ASN A 300 14.32 -36.62 -18.76
CA ASN A 300 13.69 -36.22 -17.50
C ASN A 300 14.48 -36.67 -16.26
N GLU A 301 15.56 -37.44 -16.43
CA GLU A 301 16.33 -37.99 -15.31
C GLU A 301 16.92 -36.91 -14.41
N THR A 302 17.44 -35.83 -15.00
CA THR A 302 18.05 -34.74 -14.24
C THR A 302 17.03 -34.10 -13.31
N TYR A 303 15.84 -33.78 -13.82
CA TYR A 303 14.76 -33.21 -13.01
C TYR A 303 14.27 -34.19 -11.94
N ALA A 304 14.11 -35.48 -12.27
CA ALA A 304 13.72 -36.51 -11.30
C ALA A 304 14.69 -36.60 -10.12
N ARG A 305 16.01 -36.51 -10.38
CA ARG A 305 17.04 -36.57 -9.33
C ARG A 305 17.01 -35.37 -8.39
N VAL A 306 16.83 -34.16 -8.92
CA VAL A 306 16.86 -32.93 -8.10
C VAL A 306 15.54 -32.66 -7.38
N SER A 307 14.41 -33.06 -7.96
CA SER A 307 13.09 -32.85 -7.36
C SER A 307 12.67 -33.95 -6.39
N GLY A 308 13.27 -35.14 -6.51
CA GLY A 308 12.81 -36.35 -5.82
C GLY A 308 11.56 -36.99 -6.46
N ASP A 309 11.04 -36.43 -7.56
CA ASP A 309 9.96 -37.05 -8.31
C ASP A 309 10.47 -38.14 -9.25
N TYR A 310 10.66 -39.32 -8.65
CA TYR A 310 11.05 -40.54 -9.34
C TYR A 310 9.88 -41.31 -9.97
N ASN A 311 8.76 -40.64 -10.30
CA ASN A 311 7.64 -41.30 -10.96
C ASN A 311 8.08 -41.96 -12.29
N PRO A 312 7.99 -43.31 -12.42
CA PRO A 312 8.58 -44.02 -13.55
C PRO A 312 8.01 -43.66 -14.93
N ILE A 313 6.83 -43.04 -14.99
CA ILE A 313 6.22 -42.63 -16.26
C ILE A 313 7.10 -41.61 -17.02
N HIS A 314 7.95 -40.87 -16.32
CA HIS A 314 8.82 -39.84 -16.91
C HIS A 314 10.17 -40.38 -17.40
N VAL A 315 10.62 -41.53 -16.89
CA VAL A 315 11.98 -42.05 -17.14
C VAL A 315 12.01 -43.46 -17.72
N SER A 316 10.92 -44.22 -17.61
CA SER A 316 10.83 -45.60 -18.08
C SER A 316 9.78 -45.74 -19.18
N ARG A 317 10.25 -46.12 -20.37
CA ARG A 317 9.37 -46.44 -21.51
C ARG A 317 8.35 -47.52 -21.15
N VAL A 318 8.73 -48.53 -20.37
CA VAL A 318 7.86 -49.64 -19.98
C VAL A 318 6.68 -49.15 -19.14
N PHE A 319 6.95 -48.31 -18.14
CA PHE A 319 5.89 -47.76 -17.27
C PHE A 319 5.01 -46.76 -18.00
N SER A 320 5.60 -45.89 -18.82
CA SER A 320 4.85 -44.97 -19.68
C SER A 320 3.89 -45.72 -20.61
N SER A 321 4.38 -46.76 -21.31
CA SER A 321 3.53 -47.60 -22.16
C SER A 321 2.47 -48.36 -21.35
N TYR A 322 2.82 -48.85 -20.15
CA TYR A 322 1.86 -49.51 -19.25
C TYR A 322 0.73 -48.57 -18.81
N ALA A 323 1.02 -47.28 -18.61
CA ALA A 323 0.05 -46.25 -18.27
C ALA A 323 -0.72 -45.69 -19.49
N ASN A 324 -0.48 -46.23 -20.70
CA ASN A 324 -1.02 -45.77 -21.97
C ASN A 324 -0.73 -44.28 -22.24
N LEU A 325 0.49 -43.84 -21.97
CA LEU A 325 0.98 -42.50 -22.27
C LEU A 325 1.71 -42.47 -23.63
N PRO A 326 1.79 -41.32 -24.31
CA PRO A 326 2.41 -41.22 -25.64
C PRO A 326 3.93 -41.48 -25.64
N GLY A 327 4.56 -41.42 -24.46
CA GLY A 327 5.98 -41.62 -24.28
C GLY A 327 6.39 -41.22 -22.86
N THR A 328 7.69 -41.15 -22.60
CA THR A 328 8.22 -40.65 -21.33
C THR A 328 8.02 -39.14 -21.24
N ILE A 329 6.79 -38.73 -20.91
CA ILE A 329 6.37 -37.32 -20.87
C ILE A 329 7.22 -36.52 -19.89
N THR A 330 7.46 -35.26 -20.18
CA THR A 330 8.15 -34.31 -19.31
C THR A 330 7.38 -34.10 -18.01
N HIS A 331 8.09 -33.94 -16.88
CA HIS A 331 7.46 -33.60 -15.61
C HIS A 331 6.68 -32.29 -15.71
N GLY A 332 5.42 -32.28 -15.27
CA GLY A 332 4.62 -31.04 -15.24
C GLY A 332 5.26 -29.96 -14.38
N MET A 333 5.93 -30.35 -13.29
CA MET A 333 6.66 -29.42 -12.41
C MET A 333 7.92 -28.83 -13.05
N TYR A 334 8.55 -29.54 -14.00
CA TYR A 334 9.60 -28.93 -14.84
C TYR A 334 9.00 -27.82 -15.70
N THR A 335 7.90 -28.10 -16.42
CA THR A 335 7.26 -27.12 -17.29
C THR A 335 6.78 -25.91 -16.50
N SER A 336 6.23 -26.12 -15.30
CA SER A 336 5.87 -25.06 -14.35
C SER A 336 7.07 -24.16 -14.03
N ALA A 337 8.19 -24.74 -13.58
CA ALA A 337 9.38 -23.99 -13.19
C ALA A 337 10.04 -23.24 -14.37
N ALA A 338 10.14 -23.90 -15.52
CA ALA A 338 10.67 -23.32 -16.75
C ALA A 338 9.82 -22.13 -17.21
N VAL A 339 8.49 -22.27 -17.26
CA VAL A 339 7.60 -21.16 -17.63
C VAL A 339 7.63 -20.05 -16.58
N ARG A 340 7.63 -20.37 -15.27
CA ARG A 340 7.72 -19.37 -14.20
C ARG A 340 9.02 -18.56 -14.27
N SER A 341 10.13 -19.17 -14.69
CA SER A 341 11.38 -18.45 -14.92
C SER A 341 11.23 -17.31 -15.94
N LEU A 342 10.43 -17.50 -16.99
CA LEU A 342 10.15 -16.44 -17.94
C LEU A 342 9.30 -15.33 -17.32
N VAL A 343 8.35 -15.67 -16.45
CA VAL A 343 7.58 -14.65 -15.69
C VAL A 343 8.51 -13.82 -14.82
N GLU A 344 9.45 -14.46 -14.12
CA GLU A 344 10.42 -13.74 -13.29
C GLU A 344 11.33 -12.83 -14.13
N THR A 345 11.80 -13.31 -15.28
CA THR A 345 12.66 -12.50 -16.16
C THR A 345 11.91 -11.34 -16.79
N TRP A 346 10.74 -11.58 -17.37
CA TRP A 346 10.04 -10.59 -18.21
C TRP A 346 9.01 -9.74 -17.47
N ALA A 347 8.33 -10.28 -16.46
CA ALA A 347 7.33 -9.53 -15.69
C ALA A 347 7.89 -8.95 -14.39
N ALA A 348 8.87 -9.63 -13.77
CA ALA A 348 9.51 -9.20 -12.53
C ALA A 348 10.90 -8.57 -12.72
N GLU A 349 11.37 -8.41 -13.96
CA GLU A 349 12.66 -7.78 -14.28
C GLU A 349 13.86 -8.46 -13.57
N ASN A 350 13.83 -9.79 -13.46
CA ASN A 350 14.81 -10.61 -12.72
C ASN A 350 14.94 -10.27 -11.22
N ASN A 351 13.92 -9.68 -10.60
CA ASN A 351 13.89 -9.41 -9.16
C ASN A 351 13.18 -10.54 -8.39
N ILE A 352 13.96 -11.26 -7.58
CA ILE A 352 13.58 -12.48 -6.86
C ILE A 352 12.52 -12.30 -5.74
N GLY A 353 12.16 -11.07 -5.38
CA GLY A 353 11.10 -10.81 -4.39
C GLY A 353 9.73 -10.51 -5.00
N ARG A 354 9.66 -10.21 -6.30
CA ARG A 354 8.46 -9.62 -6.89
C ARG A 354 7.40 -10.66 -7.25
N VAL A 355 7.74 -11.86 -7.69
CA VAL A 355 6.73 -12.90 -7.93
C VAL A 355 6.24 -13.40 -6.56
N ARG A 356 4.97 -13.13 -6.21
CA ARG A 356 4.38 -13.50 -4.91
C ARG A 356 3.46 -14.71 -4.99
N SER A 357 2.88 -14.95 -6.17
CA SER A 357 2.06 -16.12 -6.43
C SER A 357 2.27 -16.60 -7.85
N PHE A 358 2.24 -17.91 -8.08
CA PHE A 358 2.23 -18.51 -9.41
C PHE A 358 1.37 -19.78 -9.39
N HIS A 359 0.30 -19.80 -10.16
CA HIS A 359 -0.54 -20.97 -10.36
C HIS A 359 -0.40 -21.46 -11.80
N ALA A 360 -0.27 -22.77 -11.98
CA ALA A 360 -0.16 -23.43 -13.27
C ALA A 360 -1.12 -24.63 -13.35
N SER A 361 -2.01 -24.60 -14.34
CA SER A 361 -2.84 -25.72 -14.76
C SER A 361 -2.17 -26.46 -15.92
N LEU A 362 -1.94 -27.77 -15.73
CA LEU A 362 -1.29 -28.68 -16.66
C LEU A 362 -2.35 -29.30 -17.59
N VAL A 363 -2.70 -28.56 -18.64
CA VAL A 363 -3.81 -28.91 -19.55
C VAL A 363 -3.44 -29.89 -20.65
N GLY A 364 -2.14 -30.07 -20.93
CA GLY A 364 -1.63 -30.98 -21.95
C GLY A 364 -0.30 -31.61 -21.55
N MET A 365 0.03 -32.73 -22.20
CA MET A 365 1.29 -33.44 -21.98
C MET A 365 2.36 -32.94 -22.95
N VAL A 366 3.60 -32.88 -22.48
CA VAL A 366 4.77 -32.48 -23.28
C VAL A 366 5.72 -33.67 -23.36
N LEU A 367 6.27 -33.94 -24.55
CA LEU A 367 7.32 -34.94 -24.75
C LEU A 367 8.72 -34.30 -24.69
N PRO A 368 9.76 -35.09 -24.37
CA PRO A 368 11.14 -34.62 -24.45
C PRO A 368 11.47 -34.04 -25.83
N ASN A 369 12.21 -32.93 -25.86
CA ASN A 369 12.57 -32.15 -27.04
C ASN A 369 11.44 -31.37 -27.76
N ASP A 370 10.21 -31.38 -27.26
CA ASP A 370 9.16 -30.50 -27.78
C ASP A 370 9.55 -29.03 -27.62
N ASP A 371 9.27 -28.22 -28.64
CA ASP A 371 9.40 -26.77 -28.58
C ASP A 371 8.06 -26.16 -28.14
N LEU A 372 8.10 -25.29 -27.14
CA LEU A 372 6.94 -24.70 -26.46
C LEU A 372 6.93 -23.19 -26.65
N VAL A 373 5.82 -22.65 -27.15
CA VAL A 373 5.62 -21.21 -27.30
C VAL A 373 4.90 -20.67 -26.07
N VAL A 374 5.50 -19.70 -25.39
CA VAL A 374 4.97 -19.07 -24.17
C VAL A 374 4.51 -17.64 -24.49
N LYS A 375 3.27 -17.32 -24.12
CA LYS A 375 2.69 -15.97 -24.18
C LYS A 375 2.50 -15.44 -22.77
N LEU A 376 3.01 -14.23 -22.52
CA LEU A 376 2.88 -13.53 -21.25
C LEU A 376 2.07 -12.25 -21.45
N GLN A 377 1.00 -12.07 -20.68
CA GLN A 377 0.13 -10.90 -20.76
C GLN A 377 -0.15 -10.35 -19.37
N HIS A 378 0.03 -9.04 -19.19
CA HIS A 378 -0.46 -8.33 -18.02
C HIS A 378 -1.93 -7.98 -18.22
N VAL A 379 -2.80 -8.62 -17.44
CA VAL A 379 -4.26 -8.62 -17.66
C VAL A 379 -5.05 -7.82 -16.63
N GLY A 380 -4.42 -7.39 -15.54
CA GLY A 380 -5.11 -6.69 -14.46
C GLY A 380 -4.23 -6.49 -13.22
N MET A 381 -4.82 -5.95 -12.16
CA MET A 381 -4.15 -5.61 -10.91
C MET A 381 -4.91 -6.16 -9.70
N ILE A 382 -4.19 -6.52 -8.63
CA ILE A 382 -4.78 -6.92 -7.34
C ILE A 382 -3.90 -6.39 -6.20
N ALA A 383 -4.46 -5.49 -5.37
CA ALA A 383 -3.79 -4.93 -4.19
C ALA A 383 -2.35 -4.43 -4.45
N GLY A 384 -2.13 -3.73 -5.56
CA GLY A 384 -0.83 -3.19 -5.97
C GLY A 384 0.06 -4.17 -6.73
N ARG A 385 -0.38 -5.39 -6.98
CA ARG A 385 0.37 -6.43 -7.72
C ARG A 385 -0.21 -6.61 -9.11
N LYS A 386 0.66 -6.81 -10.09
CA LYS A 386 0.32 -7.13 -11.48
C LYS A 386 -0.18 -8.57 -11.56
N ILE A 387 -1.30 -8.76 -12.25
CA ILE A 387 -1.81 -10.08 -12.64
C ILE A 387 -1.27 -10.38 -14.03
N ILE A 388 -0.46 -11.43 -14.11
CA ILE A 388 0.19 -11.90 -15.33
C ILE A 388 -0.41 -13.23 -15.74
N LYS A 389 -1.12 -13.25 -16.86
CA LYS A 389 -1.63 -14.47 -17.47
C LYS A 389 -0.58 -15.08 -18.37
N VAL A 390 -0.46 -16.40 -18.29
CA VAL A 390 0.50 -17.21 -19.04
C VAL A 390 -0.24 -18.25 -19.84
N GLU A 391 0.08 -18.37 -21.12
CA GLU A 391 -0.40 -19.44 -21.99
C GLU A 391 0.81 -20.09 -22.67
N THR A 392 0.95 -21.40 -22.52
CA THR A 392 2.00 -22.18 -23.18
C THR A 392 1.36 -23.20 -24.11
N SER A 393 1.80 -23.24 -25.36
CA SER A 393 1.35 -24.19 -26.38
C SER A 393 2.52 -24.97 -26.96
N ASN A 394 2.28 -26.21 -27.38
CA ASN A 394 3.24 -26.96 -28.19
C ASN A 394 3.34 -26.30 -29.58
N GLN A 395 4.55 -26.01 -30.05
CA GLN A 395 4.78 -25.32 -31.31
C GLN A 395 4.32 -26.13 -32.53
N ALA A 396 4.45 -27.46 -32.48
CA ALA A 396 4.14 -28.33 -33.60
C ALA A 396 2.65 -28.66 -33.70
N THR A 397 1.96 -28.83 -32.57
CA THR A 397 0.53 -29.20 -32.55
C THR A 397 -0.42 -28.03 -32.30
N GLU A 398 0.11 -26.89 -31.84
CA GLU A 398 -0.64 -25.71 -31.37
C GLU A 398 -1.50 -25.95 -30.11
N ASP A 399 -1.53 -27.18 -29.58
CA ASP A 399 -2.28 -27.53 -28.38
C ASP A 399 -1.74 -26.78 -27.17
N LYS A 400 -2.66 -26.29 -26.34
CA LYS A 400 -2.30 -25.69 -25.05
C LYS A 400 -1.81 -26.78 -24.11
N VAL A 401 -0.68 -26.54 -23.47
CA VAL A 401 -0.05 -27.48 -22.52
C VAL A 401 -0.04 -26.95 -21.09
N LEU A 402 0.06 -25.63 -20.91
CA LEU A 402 0.01 -24.98 -19.60
C LEU A 402 -0.76 -23.67 -19.67
N LEU A 403 -1.68 -23.48 -18.74
CA LEU A 403 -2.34 -22.20 -18.46
C LEU A 403 -1.91 -21.74 -17.07
N GLY A 404 -1.40 -20.52 -16.96
CA GLY A 404 -0.89 -20.01 -15.69
C GLY A 404 -1.34 -18.60 -15.37
N GLU A 405 -1.25 -18.26 -14.10
CA GLU A 405 -1.47 -16.92 -13.59
C GLU A 405 -0.44 -16.61 -12.50
N ALA A 406 0.16 -15.43 -12.56
CA ALA A 406 1.13 -14.96 -11.57
C ALA A 406 0.69 -13.62 -10.97
N GLU A 407 0.92 -13.45 -9.67
CA GLU A 407 0.81 -12.15 -9.00
C GLU A 407 2.23 -11.61 -8.77
N VAL A 408 2.55 -10.47 -9.39
CA VAL A 408 3.89 -9.89 -9.41
C VAL A 408 3.88 -8.47 -8.85
N GLU A 409 4.69 -8.18 -7.83
CA GLU A 409 4.85 -6.83 -7.28
C GLU A 409 5.28 -5.83 -8.35
N GLN A 410 4.77 -4.60 -8.22
CA GLN A 410 5.29 -3.48 -8.97
C GLN A 410 6.72 -3.12 -8.50
N PRO A 411 7.48 -2.34 -9.30
CA PRO A 411 8.67 -1.68 -8.80
C PRO A 411 8.39 -0.90 -7.53
N VAL A 412 9.40 -0.80 -6.65
CA VAL A 412 9.30 -0.05 -5.40
C VAL A 412 8.85 1.38 -5.72
N SER A 413 7.64 1.71 -5.31
CA SER A 413 7.01 2.99 -5.59
C SER A 413 6.95 3.85 -4.34
N ALA A 414 7.07 5.16 -4.52
CA ALA A 414 6.84 6.15 -3.48
C ALA A 414 5.76 7.14 -3.92
N TYR A 415 4.83 7.49 -3.03
CA TYR A 415 3.77 8.45 -3.31
C TYR A 415 4.11 9.80 -2.70
N VAL A 416 4.23 10.82 -3.54
CA VAL A 416 4.49 12.21 -3.12
C VAL A 416 3.28 13.08 -3.39
N PHE A 417 2.80 13.76 -2.35
CA PHE A 417 1.61 14.63 -2.42
C PHE A 417 2.03 16.09 -2.54
N THR A 418 1.32 16.84 -3.37
CA THR A 418 1.66 18.22 -3.71
C THR A 418 1.25 19.21 -2.62
N GLY A 419 2.01 20.30 -2.52
CA GLY A 419 1.68 21.40 -1.64
C GLY A 419 0.76 22.43 -2.30
N GLN A 420 0.43 23.49 -1.55
CA GLN A 420 -0.23 24.67 -2.11
C GLN A 420 0.64 25.35 -3.18
N GLY A 421 0.01 25.89 -4.22
CA GLY A 421 0.65 26.60 -5.33
C GLY A 421 0.34 26.00 -6.70
N SER A 422 -0.14 24.76 -6.75
CA SER A 422 -0.54 24.01 -7.95
C SER A 422 -2.04 24.07 -8.26
N GLN A 423 -2.84 24.74 -7.42
CA GLN A 423 -4.29 24.77 -7.59
C GLN A 423 -4.72 25.46 -8.88
N GLU A 424 -5.72 24.91 -9.53
CA GLU A 424 -6.33 25.48 -10.73
C GLU A 424 -7.85 25.24 -10.74
N GLN A 425 -8.57 26.14 -11.43
CA GLN A 425 -10.01 26.01 -11.57
C GLN A 425 -10.35 24.74 -12.34
N GLY A 426 -11.28 23.95 -11.82
CA GLY A 426 -11.69 22.68 -12.42
C GLY A 426 -10.80 21.47 -12.08
N MET A 427 -9.77 21.63 -11.24
CA MET A 427 -8.89 20.51 -10.88
C MET A 427 -9.67 19.29 -10.36
N GLY A 428 -9.36 18.12 -10.89
CA GLY A 428 -9.98 16.84 -10.50
C GLY A 428 -11.44 16.66 -10.94
N MET A 429 -12.05 17.62 -11.65
CA MET A 429 -13.47 17.52 -12.03
C MET A 429 -13.73 16.51 -13.14
N ASP A 430 -12.77 16.24 -14.02
CA ASP A 430 -12.86 15.16 -15.00
C ASP A 430 -12.95 13.80 -14.30
N LEU A 431 -12.14 13.60 -13.25
CA LEU A 431 -12.19 12.39 -12.43
C LEU A 431 -13.47 12.31 -11.61
N TYR A 432 -13.92 13.42 -11.02
CA TYR A 432 -15.22 13.51 -10.34
C TYR A 432 -16.38 13.06 -11.23
N ASN A 433 -16.36 13.42 -12.53
CA ASN A 433 -17.42 13.06 -13.47
C ASN A 433 -17.34 11.60 -13.97
N SER A 434 -16.17 10.95 -13.88
CA SER A 434 -15.91 9.64 -14.49
C SER A 434 -15.70 8.50 -13.49
N SER A 435 -15.36 8.79 -12.24
CA SER A 435 -15.08 7.80 -11.19
C SER A 435 -16.07 7.93 -10.03
N PRO A 436 -16.93 6.92 -9.78
CA PRO A 436 -17.87 6.93 -8.65
C PRO A 436 -17.18 7.06 -7.29
N VAL A 437 -16.01 6.45 -7.14
CA VAL A 437 -15.23 6.51 -5.89
C VAL A 437 -14.69 7.93 -5.66
N ALA A 438 -14.17 8.57 -6.71
CA ALA A 438 -13.73 9.96 -6.62
C ALA A 438 -14.91 10.91 -6.34
N GLN A 439 -16.06 10.67 -6.98
CA GLN A 439 -17.29 11.43 -6.75
C GLN A 439 -17.71 11.37 -5.28
N GLU A 440 -17.73 10.18 -4.68
CA GLU A 440 -18.11 9.99 -3.28
C GLU A 440 -17.22 10.81 -2.33
N VAL A 441 -15.91 10.84 -2.57
CA VAL A 441 -14.96 11.61 -1.75
C VAL A 441 -15.32 13.11 -1.75
N TRP A 442 -15.57 13.67 -2.93
CA TRP A 442 -15.96 15.06 -3.09
C TRP A 442 -17.34 15.35 -2.48
N ASP A 443 -18.33 14.50 -2.75
CA ASP A 443 -19.71 14.70 -2.30
C ASP A 443 -19.83 14.64 -0.77
N ARG A 444 -19.09 13.71 -0.12
CA ARG A 444 -19.01 13.64 1.35
C ARG A 444 -18.45 14.92 1.95
N ALA A 445 -17.35 15.41 1.39
CA ALA A 445 -16.73 16.64 1.85
C ALA A 445 -17.61 17.87 1.60
N ASP A 446 -18.23 17.96 0.43
CA ASP A 446 -19.11 19.07 0.05
C ASP A 446 -20.34 19.13 0.96
N LYS A 447 -20.97 17.98 1.22
CA LYS A 447 -22.07 17.86 2.19
C LYS A 447 -21.63 18.33 3.57
N HIS A 448 -20.46 17.91 4.04
CA HIS A 448 -19.90 18.34 5.33
C HIS A 448 -19.69 19.86 5.38
N PHE A 449 -19.16 20.47 4.30
CA PHE A 449 -19.00 21.92 4.22
C PHE A 449 -20.34 22.66 4.17
N LEU A 450 -21.32 22.17 3.42
CA LEU A 450 -22.65 22.75 3.35
C LEU A 450 -23.36 22.72 4.70
N GLU A 451 -23.28 21.61 5.42
CA GLU A 451 -23.97 21.42 6.71
C GLU A 451 -23.32 22.21 7.85
N ASN A 452 -21.99 22.32 7.86
CA ASN A 452 -21.26 22.90 8.98
C ASN A 452 -20.76 24.33 8.73
N TYR A 453 -20.51 24.70 7.48
CA TYR A 453 -19.91 25.99 7.11
C TYR A 453 -20.69 26.78 6.05
N GLY A 454 -21.72 26.18 5.45
CA GLY A 454 -22.68 26.87 4.59
C GLY A 454 -22.19 27.18 3.17
N PHE A 455 -21.15 26.49 2.68
CA PHE A 455 -20.68 26.61 1.30
C PHE A 455 -20.42 25.26 0.63
N SER A 456 -20.44 25.25 -0.70
CA SER A 456 -20.02 24.12 -1.52
C SER A 456 -18.56 24.32 -1.97
N ILE A 457 -17.68 23.40 -1.59
CA ILE A 457 -16.29 23.37 -2.06
C ILE A 457 -16.23 23.01 -3.54
N ILE A 458 -17.14 22.15 -4.03
CA ILE A 458 -17.24 21.79 -5.44
C ILE A 458 -17.52 23.04 -6.29
N ASN A 459 -18.45 23.90 -5.84
CA ASN A 459 -18.75 25.15 -6.54
C ASN A 459 -17.53 26.09 -6.59
N ILE A 460 -16.75 26.17 -5.50
CA ILE A 460 -15.53 26.99 -5.45
C ILE A 460 -14.49 26.47 -6.46
N VAL A 461 -14.30 25.15 -6.55
CA VAL A 461 -13.35 24.55 -7.50
C VAL A 461 -13.81 24.72 -8.95
N LYS A 462 -15.10 24.48 -9.24
CA LYS A 462 -15.65 24.59 -10.60
C LYS A 462 -15.70 26.02 -11.13
N ASN A 463 -16.14 26.96 -10.31
CA ASN A 463 -16.51 28.31 -10.76
C ASN A 463 -15.57 29.42 -10.27
N ASN A 464 -14.69 29.13 -9.30
CA ASN A 464 -13.74 30.07 -8.69
C ASN A 464 -14.31 31.50 -8.49
N PRO A 465 -15.43 31.64 -7.75
CA PRO A 465 -16.04 32.94 -7.54
C PRO A 465 -15.09 33.89 -6.78
N ARG A 466 -15.18 35.20 -7.02
CA ARG A 466 -14.40 36.21 -6.30
C ARG A 466 -14.94 36.51 -4.91
N GLU A 467 -16.25 36.32 -4.72
CA GLU A 467 -16.95 36.57 -3.47
C GLU A 467 -17.93 35.45 -3.18
N LEU A 468 -18.13 35.15 -1.90
CA LEU A 468 -19.08 34.15 -1.44
C LEU A 468 -19.69 34.58 -0.12
N THR A 469 -21.00 34.79 -0.12
CA THR A 469 -21.76 35.17 1.06
C THR A 469 -22.42 33.95 1.68
N ILE A 470 -22.10 33.70 2.94
CA ILE A 470 -22.72 32.68 3.79
C ILE A 470 -23.89 33.33 4.50
N HIS A 471 -25.08 32.75 4.39
CA HIS A 471 -26.29 33.24 5.03
C HIS A 471 -26.64 32.40 6.27
N PHE A 472 -26.85 33.05 7.41
CA PHE A 472 -27.15 32.41 8.69
C PHE A 472 -28.65 32.33 9.00
N GLY A 473 -29.49 32.20 7.96
CA GLY A 473 -30.95 32.13 8.08
C GLY A 473 -31.47 30.80 8.63
N GLY A 474 -32.58 30.86 9.37
CA GLY A 474 -33.28 29.69 9.90
C GLY A 474 -32.50 28.87 10.95
N PRO A 475 -33.04 27.71 11.39
CA PRO A 475 -32.39 26.87 12.40
C PRO A 475 -31.00 26.35 11.98
N ARG A 476 -30.86 25.94 10.71
CA ARG A 476 -29.58 25.48 10.14
C ARG A 476 -28.54 26.59 10.10
N GLY A 477 -28.91 27.79 9.64
CA GLY A 477 -28.00 28.93 9.58
C GLY A 477 -27.50 29.39 10.95
N LYS A 478 -28.33 29.30 12.00
CA LYS A 478 -27.91 29.55 13.39
C LYS A 478 -26.82 28.57 13.85
N LYS A 479 -26.95 27.28 13.52
CA LYS A 479 -25.93 26.25 13.83
C LYS A 479 -24.61 26.54 13.10
N ILE A 480 -24.69 26.88 11.81
CA ILE A 480 -23.50 27.27 11.02
C ILE A 480 -22.83 28.50 11.64
N ARG A 481 -23.59 29.53 12.00
CA ARG A 481 -23.06 30.73 12.66
C ARG A 481 -22.36 30.41 13.98
N GLN A 482 -22.94 29.50 14.77
CA GLN A 482 -22.32 29.04 16.02
C GLN A 482 -20.97 28.36 15.76
N ASN A 483 -20.85 27.56 14.69
CA ASN A 483 -19.57 26.97 14.28
C ASN A 483 -18.53 28.07 13.98
N TYR A 484 -18.88 29.10 13.21
CA TYR A 484 -17.99 30.25 12.94
C TYR A 484 -17.59 30.98 14.22
N MET A 485 -18.54 31.25 15.12
CA MET A 485 -18.28 31.93 16.40
C MET A 485 -17.40 31.11 17.34
N SER A 486 -17.46 29.79 17.25
CA SER A 486 -16.65 28.86 18.07
C SER A 486 -15.21 28.74 17.58
N MET A 487 -14.91 29.22 16.36
CA MET A 487 -13.55 29.20 15.83
C MET A 487 -12.70 30.29 16.48
N THR A 488 -11.92 29.87 17.46
CA THR A 488 -10.92 30.70 18.12
C THR A 488 -9.51 30.29 17.70
N PHE A 489 -8.58 31.22 17.73
CA PHE A 489 -7.15 30.95 17.69
C PHE A 489 -6.51 31.56 18.94
N GLU A 490 -5.38 31.01 19.39
CA GLU A 490 -4.61 31.60 20.47
C GLU A 490 -3.41 32.34 19.86
N SER A 491 -3.25 33.61 20.19
CA SER A 491 -2.02 34.36 19.95
C SER A 491 -1.24 34.49 21.25
N VAL A 492 0.09 34.53 21.12
CA VAL A 492 0.99 34.84 22.24
C VAL A 492 1.39 36.30 22.08
N ASN A 493 1.07 37.13 23.06
CA ASN A 493 1.46 38.53 23.10
C ASN A 493 2.99 38.64 23.31
N ALA A 494 3.55 39.81 22.99
CA ALA A 494 4.98 40.08 23.17
C ALA A 494 5.46 39.95 24.63
N ASP A 495 4.53 40.04 25.60
CA ASP A 495 4.78 39.85 27.04
C ASP A 495 4.70 38.37 27.49
N GLY A 496 4.44 37.43 26.56
CA GLY A 496 4.31 36.00 26.84
C GLY A 496 2.92 35.55 27.30
N THR A 497 1.95 36.45 27.42
CA THR A 497 0.57 36.09 27.78
C THR A 497 -0.19 35.48 26.60
N ILE A 498 -1.03 34.48 26.86
CA ILE A 498 -1.85 33.81 25.82
C ILE A 498 -3.20 34.50 25.74
N LYS A 499 -3.55 35.00 24.56
CA LYS A 499 -4.87 35.59 24.27
C LYS A 499 -5.64 34.69 23.30
N SER A 500 -6.81 34.24 23.73
CA SER A 500 -7.75 33.57 22.83
C SER A 500 -8.54 34.64 22.06
N GLU A 501 -8.43 34.63 20.74
CA GLU A 501 -9.14 35.54 19.85
C GLU A 501 -10.06 34.77 18.91
N LYS A 502 -11.19 35.38 18.53
CA LYS A 502 -12.07 34.81 17.49
C LYS A 502 -11.42 35.01 16.13
N ILE A 503 -11.43 33.94 15.31
CA ILE A 503 -11.00 34.01 13.90
C ILE A 503 -11.89 35.00 13.14
N PHE A 504 -13.20 34.89 13.31
CA PHE A 504 -14.19 35.78 12.69
C PHE A 504 -14.65 36.85 13.67
N LYS A 505 -13.95 37.99 13.72
CA LYS A 505 -14.25 39.11 14.64
C LYS A 505 -15.62 39.76 14.37
N GLU A 506 -16.06 39.74 13.12
CA GLU A 506 -17.30 40.37 12.64
C GLU A 506 -18.56 39.50 12.86
N VAL A 507 -18.39 38.21 13.15
CA VAL A 507 -19.50 37.26 13.31
C VAL A 507 -19.92 37.17 14.77
N ASN A 508 -21.15 37.58 15.06
CA ASN A 508 -21.77 37.58 16.38
C ASN A 508 -23.21 37.02 16.34
N GLU A 509 -23.91 37.06 17.47
CA GLU A 509 -25.28 36.53 17.59
C GLU A 509 -26.33 37.27 16.76
N GLN A 510 -26.01 38.48 16.28
CA GLN A 510 -26.88 39.32 15.47
C GLN A 510 -26.53 39.24 13.98
N SER A 511 -25.33 38.76 13.62
CA SER A 511 -24.90 38.62 12.22
C SER A 511 -25.84 37.70 11.44
N THR A 512 -26.36 38.19 10.32
CA THR A 512 -27.25 37.45 9.40
C THR A 512 -26.48 36.79 8.25
N SER A 513 -25.26 37.27 7.97
CA SER A 513 -24.40 36.74 6.92
C SER A 513 -22.93 37.07 7.16
N TYR A 514 -22.04 36.42 6.43
CA TYR A 514 -20.62 36.73 6.34
C TYR A 514 -20.13 36.53 4.89
N THR A 515 -19.31 37.44 4.37
CA THR A 515 -18.85 37.39 2.97
C THR A 515 -17.34 37.20 2.88
N TYR A 516 -16.92 36.11 2.26
CA TYR A 516 -15.52 35.91 1.84
C TYR A 516 -15.25 36.69 0.56
N ARG A 517 -14.06 37.30 0.46
CA ARG A 517 -13.61 38.07 -0.72
C ARG A 517 -12.17 37.70 -1.07
N SER A 518 -11.90 37.50 -2.36
CA SER A 518 -10.55 37.31 -2.90
C SER A 518 -10.48 37.90 -4.32
N PRO A 519 -9.61 38.91 -4.58
CA PRO A 519 -9.51 39.55 -5.89
C PRO A 519 -9.17 38.57 -7.04
N SER A 520 -8.36 37.56 -6.76
CA SER A 520 -7.92 36.52 -7.70
C SER A 520 -8.84 35.30 -7.74
N GLY A 521 -9.97 35.33 -7.03
CA GLY A 521 -10.87 34.19 -6.86
C GLY A 521 -10.63 33.44 -5.55
N LEU A 522 -11.71 32.90 -4.98
CA LEU A 522 -11.68 32.24 -3.67
C LEU A 522 -10.85 30.94 -3.69
N LEU A 523 -10.69 30.29 -4.84
CA LEU A 523 -9.82 29.12 -4.95
C LEU A 523 -8.35 29.45 -4.67
N SER A 524 -7.95 30.71 -4.81
CA SER A 524 -6.60 31.20 -4.46
C SER A 524 -6.46 31.58 -2.98
N ALA A 525 -7.55 31.65 -2.23
CA ALA A 525 -7.50 31.96 -0.80
C ALA A 525 -7.19 30.70 0.00
N THR A 526 -6.15 30.76 0.81
CA THR A 526 -5.53 29.64 1.54
C THR A 526 -6.53 28.68 2.21
N GLN A 527 -7.56 29.22 2.88
CA GLN A 527 -8.60 28.44 3.55
C GLN A 527 -9.44 27.57 2.61
N PHE A 528 -9.61 27.95 1.34
CA PHE A 528 -10.33 27.15 0.34
C PHE A 528 -9.37 26.33 -0.52
N THR A 529 -8.19 26.86 -0.84
CA THR A 529 -7.16 26.16 -1.60
C THR A 529 -6.76 24.85 -0.92
N GLN A 530 -6.53 24.88 0.40
CA GLN A 530 -6.03 23.72 1.13
C GLN A 530 -7.03 22.54 1.11
N PRO A 531 -8.31 22.69 1.50
CA PRO A 531 -9.30 21.63 1.34
C PRO A 531 -9.46 21.16 -0.11
N ALA A 532 -9.45 22.07 -1.08
CA ALA A 532 -9.65 21.72 -2.47
C ALA A 532 -8.52 20.81 -3.00
N LEU A 533 -7.26 21.15 -2.73
CA LEU A 533 -6.11 20.33 -3.12
C LEU A 533 -6.14 18.97 -2.42
N THR A 534 -6.38 18.96 -1.11
CA THR A 534 -6.45 17.72 -0.33
C THR A 534 -7.56 16.78 -0.84
N LEU A 535 -8.71 17.32 -1.24
CA LEU A 535 -9.79 16.51 -1.82
C LEU A 535 -9.44 15.98 -3.21
N MET A 536 -8.84 16.80 -4.06
CA MET A 536 -8.38 16.38 -5.39
C MET A 536 -7.38 15.21 -5.28
N GLU A 537 -6.41 15.34 -4.37
CA GLU A 537 -5.38 14.34 -4.14
C GLU A 537 -5.94 13.05 -3.53
N LYS A 538 -6.79 13.17 -2.50
CA LYS A 538 -7.44 12.01 -1.88
C LYS A 538 -8.37 11.30 -2.88
N ALA A 539 -9.17 12.02 -3.65
CA ALA A 539 -10.05 11.44 -4.67
C ALA A 539 -9.25 10.69 -5.76
N SER A 540 -8.14 11.27 -6.21
CA SER A 540 -7.23 10.63 -7.17
C SER A 540 -6.61 9.36 -6.60
N PHE A 541 -6.19 9.40 -5.33
CA PHE A 541 -5.64 8.24 -4.66
C PHE A 541 -6.67 7.12 -4.45
N GLU A 542 -7.89 7.47 -4.05
CA GLU A 542 -8.97 6.50 -3.87
C GLU A 542 -9.37 5.81 -5.18
N ASP A 543 -9.39 6.55 -6.30
CA ASP A 543 -9.58 5.96 -7.63
C ASP A 543 -8.47 4.96 -7.97
N MET A 544 -7.20 5.33 -7.77
CA MET A 544 -6.07 4.40 -7.96
C MET A 544 -6.18 3.15 -7.08
N ARG A 545 -6.58 3.32 -5.81
CA ARG A 545 -6.78 2.22 -4.85
C ARG A 545 -7.90 1.29 -5.31
N SER A 546 -9.02 1.84 -5.79
CA SER A 546 -10.15 1.07 -6.32
C SER A 546 -9.77 0.23 -7.56
N LYS A 547 -8.78 0.69 -8.34
CA LYS A 547 -8.22 -0.02 -9.49
C LYS A 547 -7.11 -1.01 -9.12
N GLY A 548 -6.85 -1.22 -7.84
CA GLY A 548 -5.82 -2.14 -7.35
C GLY A 548 -4.38 -1.68 -7.64
N LEU A 549 -4.14 -0.39 -7.88
CA LEU A 549 -2.82 0.13 -8.29
C LEU A 549 -1.89 0.47 -7.11
N VAL A 550 -2.44 0.60 -5.90
CA VAL A 550 -1.69 1.05 -4.72
C VAL A 550 -0.94 -0.10 -4.07
N GLN A 551 0.39 0.00 -3.98
CA GLN A 551 1.21 -0.96 -3.23
C GLN A 551 1.08 -0.73 -1.71
N ARG A 552 1.00 -1.83 -0.95
CA ARG A 552 0.84 -1.79 0.52
C ARG A 552 2.07 -1.25 1.26
N ASP A 553 3.26 -1.48 0.72
CA ASP A 553 4.54 -1.17 1.36
C ASP A 553 5.26 0.05 0.76
N SER A 554 4.54 0.88 0.03
CA SER A 554 5.10 2.12 -0.51
C SER A 554 5.42 3.13 0.58
N SER A 555 6.59 3.76 0.45
CA SER A 555 6.88 4.98 1.18
C SER A 555 6.02 6.13 0.68
N PHE A 556 5.74 7.10 1.54
CA PHE A 556 4.98 8.29 1.17
C PHE A 556 5.42 9.53 1.92
N ALA A 557 5.29 10.66 1.24
CA ALA A 557 5.56 11.97 1.78
C ALA A 557 4.58 12.97 1.16
N GLY A 558 4.43 14.13 1.76
CA GLY A 558 3.67 15.20 1.15
C GLY A 558 4.27 16.54 1.47
N HIS A 559 4.44 17.40 0.46
CA HIS A 559 5.08 18.69 0.66
C HIS A 559 4.13 19.65 1.35
N SER A 560 4.48 20.12 2.55
CA SER A 560 3.70 21.11 3.29
C SER A 560 2.24 20.68 3.54
N LEU A 561 1.29 21.11 2.70
CA LEU A 561 -0.12 20.71 2.77
C LEU A 561 -0.30 19.22 2.44
N GLY A 562 0.47 18.72 1.46
CA GLY A 562 0.33 17.36 0.98
C GLY A 562 0.56 16.32 2.07
N GLU A 563 1.22 16.67 3.19
CA GLU A 563 1.43 15.77 4.33
C GLU A 563 0.10 15.27 4.92
N TYR A 564 -0.91 16.14 4.99
CA TYR A 564 -2.25 15.78 5.47
C TYR A 564 -2.95 14.84 4.48
N SER A 565 -2.84 15.15 3.19
CA SER A 565 -3.38 14.30 2.12
C SER A 565 -2.74 12.91 2.13
N ALA A 566 -1.41 12.84 2.28
CA ALA A 566 -0.65 11.59 2.28
C ALA A 566 -1.00 10.71 3.48
N LEU A 567 -1.05 11.29 4.69
CA LEU A 567 -1.45 10.58 5.91
C LEU A 567 -2.89 10.08 5.84
N ALA A 568 -3.80 10.88 5.29
CA ALA A 568 -5.18 10.45 5.09
C ALA A 568 -5.31 9.40 3.99
N ALA A 569 -4.50 9.46 2.93
CA ALA A 569 -4.53 8.55 1.80
C ALA A 569 -3.98 7.15 2.14
N LEU A 570 -2.76 7.08 2.69
CA LEU A 570 -2.06 5.81 2.90
C LEU A 570 -2.19 5.23 4.30
N ALA A 571 -2.35 6.08 5.32
CA ALA A 571 -2.43 5.64 6.71
C ALA A 571 -3.84 5.78 7.30
N ASP A 572 -4.80 6.32 6.54
CA ASP A 572 -6.20 6.55 6.94
C ASP A 572 -6.34 7.24 8.33
N VAL A 573 -5.37 8.10 8.70
CA VAL A 573 -5.30 8.72 10.04
C VAL A 573 -6.53 9.56 10.39
N MET A 574 -7.20 10.11 9.37
CA MET A 574 -8.42 10.91 9.51
C MET A 574 -9.45 10.54 8.45
N PRO A 575 -10.75 10.51 8.81
CA PRO A 575 -11.83 10.48 7.82
C PRO A 575 -11.87 11.81 7.04
N ILE A 576 -12.53 11.78 5.87
CA ILE A 576 -12.62 12.92 4.94
C ILE A 576 -13.13 14.18 5.64
N GLU A 577 -14.17 14.04 6.46
CA GLU A 577 -14.83 15.15 7.17
C GLU A 577 -13.90 15.81 8.21
N SER A 578 -13.10 15.01 8.92
CA SER A 578 -12.07 15.51 9.84
C SER A 578 -10.93 16.16 9.08
N LEU A 579 -10.45 15.52 8.01
CA LEU A 579 -9.37 16.01 7.16
C LEU A 579 -9.69 17.41 6.62
N VAL A 580 -10.85 17.58 5.97
CA VAL A 580 -11.24 18.87 5.39
C VAL A 580 -11.45 19.94 6.45
N SER A 581 -11.94 19.57 7.64
CA SER A 581 -12.05 20.49 8.77
C SER A 581 -10.69 20.96 9.28
N VAL A 582 -9.71 20.05 9.35
CA VAL A 582 -8.33 20.35 9.77
C VAL A 582 -7.66 21.28 8.79
N VAL A 583 -7.69 20.97 7.49
CA VAL A 583 -7.00 21.81 6.49
C VAL A 583 -7.72 23.14 6.25
N PHE A 584 -9.05 23.21 6.41
CA PHE A 584 -9.79 24.47 6.41
C PHE A 584 -9.40 25.36 7.60
N TYR A 585 -9.40 24.79 8.81
CA TYR A 585 -9.01 25.50 10.03
C TYR A 585 -7.53 25.91 10.01
N ARG A 586 -6.65 25.07 9.44
CA ARG A 586 -5.23 25.38 9.20
C ARG A 586 -5.12 26.63 8.32
N GLY A 587 -5.80 26.67 7.18
CA GLY A 587 -5.77 27.82 6.28
C GLY A 587 -6.28 29.11 6.92
N LEU A 588 -7.36 29.03 7.71
CA LEU A 588 -7.88 30.18 8.47
C LEU A 588 -6.89 30.68 9.53
N THR A 589 -6.32 29.76 10.31
CA THR A 589 -5.36 30.10 11.37
C THR A 589 -4.14 30.82 10.79
N MET A 590 -3.65 30.35 9.64
CA MET A 590 -2.52 30.99 8.95
C MET A 590 -2.87 32.38 8.41
N GLN A 591 -4.09 32.59 7.90
CA GLN A 591 -4.50 33.90 7.40
C GLN A 591 -4.64 34.95 8.50
N VAL A 592 -5.18 34.55 9.67
CA VAL A 592 -5.43 35.47 10.80
C VAL A 592 -4.18 35.72 11.65
N ALA A 593 -3.18 34.84 11.58
CA ALA A 593 -1.91 35.02 12.28
C ALA A 593 -1.11 36.24 11.80
N VAL A 594 -1.43 36.80 10.64
CA VAL A 594 -0.73 37.95 10.06
C VAL A 594 -1.60 39.20 10.14
N GLU A 595 -1.03 40.28 10.66
CA GLU A 595 -1.67 41.60 10.65
C GLU A 595 -1.81 42.11 9.21
N ARG A 596 -2.98 42.66 8.91
CA ARG A 596 -3.34 43.16 7.58
C ARG A 596 -3.77 44.60 7.65
N ASP A 597 -3.45 45.36 6.60
CA ASP A 597 -3.91 46.75 6.45
C ASP A 597 -5.40 46.82 6.06
N GLU A 598 -5.95 48.02 5.95
CA GLU A 598 -7.36 48.27 5.56
C GLU A 598 -7.73 47.67 4.19
N GLN A 599 -6.74 47.36 3.35
CA GLN A 599 -6.90 46.77 2.03
C GLN A 599 -6.64 45.25 2.05
N GLY A 600 -6.45 44.67 3.23
CA GLY A 600 -6.24 43.23 3.45
C GLY A 600 -4.83 42.75 3.13
N ARG A 601 -3.86 43.64 2.88
CA ARG A 601 -2.48 43.30 2.51
C ARG A 601 -1.62 43.06 3.75
N SER A 602 -0.63 42.21 3.61
CA SER A 602 0.33 41.85 4.67
C SER A 602 1.73 42.37 4.32
N ASN A 603 2.55 42.60 5.36
CA ASN A 603 3.97 42.94 5.23
C ASN A 603 4.89 41.71 5.11
N TYR A 604 4.34 40.53 4.86
CA TYR A 604 5.07 39.28 4.71
C TYR A 604 4.82 38.64 3.35
N SER A 605 5.79 37.85 2.88
CA SER A 605 5.63 37.05 1.66
C SER A 605 6.65 35.90 1.64
N MET A 606 6.81 35.29 0.47
CA MET A 606 7.74 34.21 0.19
C MET A 606 8.39 34.42 -1.17
N CYS A 607 9.64 33.99 -1.32
CA CYS A 607 10.41 34.14 -2.55
C CYS A 607 11.20 32.86 -2.84
N ALA A 608 11.03 32.31 -4.03
CA ALA A 608 11.83 31.19 -4.50
C ALA A 608 13.23 31.68 -4.89
N VAL A 609 14.27 31.00 -4.41
CA VAL A 609 15.67 31.34 -4.63
C VAL A 609 16.37 30.19 -5.36
N ASN A 610 17.10 30.52 -6.42
CA ASN A 610 17.93 29.59 -7.18
C ASN A 610 19.42 29.94 -7.04
N PRO A 611 20.13 29.32 -6.08
CA PRO A 611 21.57 29.50 -5.84
C PRO A 611 22.44 29.40 -7.09
N SER A 612 22.17 28.42 -7.97
CA SER A 612 22.95 28.19 -9.21
C SER A 612 22.96 29.39 -10.17
N ARG A 613 21.98 30.30 -10.08
CA ARG A 613 21.95 31.52 -10.89
C ARG A 613 22.93 32.58 -10.40
N ILE A 614 23.39 32.51 -9.16
CA ILE A 614 24.40 33.40 -8.57
C ILE A 614 25.79 33.02 -9.09
N SER A 615 26.27 31.83 -8.74
CA SER A 615 27.49 31.24 -9.29
C SER A 615 27.45 29.72 -9.19
N PRO A 616 28.29 28.98 -9.95
CA PRO A 616 28.42 27.53 -9.81
C PRO A 616 28.89 27.06 -8.42
N THR A 617 29.54 27.94 -7.66
CA THR A 617 30.11 27.66 -6.32
C THR A 617 29.21 28.10 -5.18
N PHE A 618 28.14 28.86 -5.46
CA PHE A 618 27.20 29.32 -4.43
C PHE A 618 26.24 28.19 -4.05
N ASN A 619 26.52 27.54 -2.91
CA ASN A 619 25.78 26.36 -2.44
C ASN A 619 24.76 26.69 -1.34
N GLU A 620 24.08 25.66 -0.81
CA GLU A 620 23.12 25.77 0.29
C GLU A 620 23.67 26.52 1.51
N GLN A 621 24.88 26.19 1.96
CA GLN A 621 25.52 26.80 3.13
C GLN A 621 25.75 28.29 2.92
N ALA A 622 26.15 28.70 1.70
CA ALA A 622 26.29 30.11 1.36
C ALA A 622 24.95 30.85 1.43
N LEU A 623 23.85 30.24 0.96
CA LEU A 623 22.51 30.82 1.06
C LEU A 623 22.07 30.96 2.52
N GLN A 624 22.24 29.90 3.34
CA GLN A 624 21.95 29.92 4.77
C GLN A 624 22.70 31.05 5.46
N TYR A 625 24.01 31.17 5.20
CA TYR A 625 24.84 32.22 5.76
C TYR A 625 24.36 33.63 5.39
N VAL A 626 23.98 33.85 4.12
CA VAL A 626 23.44 35.15 3.68
C VAL A 626 22.11 35.46 4.36
N VAL A 627 21.19 34.49 4.42
CA VAL A 627 19.86 34.67 5.05
C VAL A 627 20.00 34.98 6.54
N GLU A 628 20.83 34.22 7.26
CA GLU A 628 21.09 34.42 8.69
C GLU A 628 21.67 35.80 8.98
N ASN A 629 22.67 36.24 8.21
CA ASN A 629 23.28 37.55 8.42
C ASN A 629 22.31 38.70 8.07
N ILE A 630 21.46 38.56 7.05
CA ILE A 630 20.41 39.55 6.77
C ILE A 630 19.44 39.64 7.94
N SER A 631 18.98 38.50 8.47
CA SER A 631 18.04 38.50 9.60
C SER A 631 18.66 39.12 10.86
N GLN A 632 19.90 38.75 11.19
CA GLN A 632 20.63 39.27 12.34
C GLN A 632 20.88 40.79 12.25
N GLU A 633 21.37 41.29 11.12
CA GLU A 633 21.73 42.70 10.95
C GLU A 633 20.50 43.63 10.81
N CYS A 634 19.43 43.15 10.18
CA CYS A 634 18.22 43.95 9.97
C CYS A 634 17.22 43.84 11.13
N GLY A 635 17.27 42.75 11.90
CA GLY A 635 16.25 42.41 12.90
C GLY A 635 14.89 42.07 12.28
N TRP A 636 14.85 41.78 10.97
CA TRP A 636 13.65 41.40 10.25
C TRP A 636 13.57 39.87 10.11
N LEU A 637 12.35 39.32 10.16
CA LEU A 637 12.13 37.90 9.92
C LEU A 637 12.55 37.55 8.48
N LEU A 638 13.48 36.59 8.35
CA LEU A 638 13.85 35.98 7.08
C LEU A 638 14.40 34.58 7.34
N GLU A 639 13.74 33.57 6.79
CA GLU A 639 14.13 32.17 6.99
C GLU A 639 14.01 31.39 5.68
N ILE A 640 14.87 30.39 5.49
CA ILE A 640 14.68 29.39 4.44
C ILE A 640 13.66 28.37 4.97
N VAL A 641 12.51 28.29 4.31
CA VAL A 641 11.37 27.49 4.77
C VAL A 641 11.09 26.28 3.90
N ASN A 642 11.63 26.25 2.67
CA ASN A 642 11.58 25.07 1.83
C ASN A 642 12.96 24.75 1.27
N TYR A 643 13.43 23.54 1.58
CA TYR A 643 14.63 22.91 1.04
C TYR A 643 14.20 21.92 -0.04
N ASN A 644 13.93 22.41 -1.26
CA ASN A 644 13.30 21.59 -2.30
C ASN A 644 14.32 20.83 -3.15
N VAL A 645 15.29 21.54 -3.74
CA VAL A 645 16.31 20.94 -4.62
C VAL A 645 17.66 21.56 -4.29
N ALA A 646 18.62 20.70 -3.93
CA ALA A 646 19.96 21.10 -3.56
C ALA A 646 20.59 22.06 -4.59
N ASN A 647 21.00 23.24 -4.13
CA ASN A 647 21.63 24.31 -4.92
C ASN A 647 20.80 24.87 -6.09
N MET A 648 19.52 24.49 -6.23
CA MET A 648 18.67 24.92 -7.36
C MET A 648 17.35 25.56 -6.93
N GLN A 649 16.72 25.05 -5.88
CA GLN A 649 15.41 25.53 -5.48
C GLN A 649 15.26 25.53 -3.96
N TYR A 650 15.25 26.75 -3.41
CA TYR A 650 14.90 27.04 -2.04
C TYR A 650 13.74 28.04 -2.02
N VAL A 651 13.04 28.15 -0.90
CA VAL A 651 12.08 29.21 -0.70
C VAL A 651 12.38 29.91 0.61
N CYS A 652 12.60 31.22 0.55
CA CYS A 652 12.76 32.09 1.71
C CYS A 652 11.43 32.75 2.04
N ALA A 653 11.06 32.81 3.31
CA ALA A 653 9.87 33.48 3.81
C ALA A 653 10.24 34.52 4.84
N GLY A 654 9.50 35.62 4.89
CA GLY A 654 9.83 36.70 5.81
C GLY A 654 9.09 38.00 5.53
N ASP A 655 9.55 39.05 6.20
CA ASP A 655 9.11 40.42 5.97
C ASP A 655 9.44 40.84 4.52
N LEU A 656 8.55 41.60 3.88
CA LEU A 656 8.76 42.12 2.52
C LEU A 656 10.09 42.88 2.41
N ARG A 657 10.47 43.62 3.45
CA ARG A 657 11.75 44.34 3.51
C ARG A 657 12.93 43.37 3.50
N ALA A 658 12.85 42.28 4.25
CA ALA A 658 13.93 41.29 4.30
C ALA A 658 14.09 40.54 2.97
N LEU A 659 12.97 40.23 2.30
CA LEU A 659 12.98 39.57 0.98
C LEU A 659 13.49 40.49 -0.13
N ASP A 660 13.17 41.78 -0.07
CA ASP A 660 13.74 42.79 -0.97
C ASP A 660 15.24 42.96 -0.75
N CYS A 661 15.66 43.08 0.52
CA CYS A 661 17.08 43.14 0.89
C CYS A 661 17.83 41.89 0.42
N LEU A 662 17.28 40.70 0.63
CA LEU A 662 17.84 39.44 0.12
C LEU A 662 18.01 39.49 -1.40
N THR A 663 16.99 39.92 -2.13
CA THR A 663 17.05 40.02 -3.59
C THR A 663 18.17 40.97 -4.04
N ASN A 664 18.31 42.12 -3.38
CA ASN A 664 19.36 43.10 -3.69
C ASN A 664 20.76 42.55 -3.36
N VAL A 665 20.94 41.92 -2.20
CA VAL A 665 22.22 41.29 -1.80
C VAL A 665 22.63 40.23 -2.82
N LEU A 666 21.73 39.32 -3.19
CA LEU A 666 22.03 38.27 -4.16
C LEU A 666 22.35 38.85 -5.56
N ASN A 667 21.69 39.94 -5.95
CA ASN A 667 22.01 40.65 -7.19
C ASN A 667 23.41 41.28 -7.15
N VAL A 668 23.81 41.86 -6.02
CA VAL A 668 25.16 42.43 -5.83
C VAL A 668 26.22 41.33 -5.90
N LEU A 669 26.03 40.23 -5.16
CA LEU A 669 26.95 39.09 -5.19
C LEU A 669 27.13 38.54 -6.61
N LYS A 670 26.03 38.44 -7.37
CA LYS A 670 26.07 38.05 -8.79
C LYS A 670 26.85 39.04 -9.65
N ALA A 671 26.51 40.33 -9.55
CA ALA A 671 27.07 41.37 -10.41
C ALA A 671 28.57 41.56 -10.16
N GLN A 672 28.99 41.51 -8.89
CA GLN A 672 30.39 41.65 -8.48
C GLN A 672 31.16 40.32 -8.54
N LYS A 673 30.50 39.21 -8.89
CA LYS A 673 31.08 37.85 -8.93
C LYS A 673 31.77 37.46 -7.62
N ILE A 674 31.20 37.87 -6.50
CA ILE A 674 31.72 37.56 -5.17
C ILE A 674 31.44 36.10 -4.86
N ASP A 675 32.49 35.33 -4.60
CA ASP A 675 32.40 33.94 -4.17
C ASP A 675 32.68 33.84 -2.68
N ILE A 676 31.61 33.71 -1.89
CA ILE A 676 31.69 33.59 -0.43
C ILE A 676 32.53 32.36 -0.04
N GLN A 677 32.43 31.25 -0.77
CA GLN A 677 33.21 30.05 -0.44
C GLN A 677 34.69 30.22 -0.71
N ALA A 678 35.05 30.92 -1.79
CA ALA A 678 36.44 31.25 -2.06
C ALA A 678 37.00 32.20 -0.98
N LEU A 679 36.22 33.21 -0.59
CA LEU A 679 36.61 34.17 0.45
C LEU A 679 36.77 33.49 1.82
N MET A 680 35.91 32.53 2.17
CA MET A 680 36.05 31.74 3.41
C MET A 680 37.32 30.88 3.45
N LYS A 681 37.98 30.64 2.31
CA LYS A 681 39.27 29.92 2.26
C LYS A 681 40.48 30.83 2.39
N THR A 682 40.34 32.10 2.02
CA THR A 682 41.46 33.07 1.95
C THR A 682 41.42 34.12 3.05
N MET A 683 40.29 34.27 3.75
CA MET A 683 40.06 35.27 4.80
C MET A 683 39.49 34.61 6.06
N SER A 684 39.59 35.29 7.20
CA SER A 684 38.93 34.83 8.42
C SER A 684 37.41 34.92 8.28
N LEU A 685 36.66 34.08 9.03
CA LEU A 685 35.20 34.12 9.06
C LEU A 685 34.66 35.50 9.47
N GLU A 686 35.35 36.18 10.38
CA GLU A 686 35.00 37.52 10.85
C GLU A 686 35.15 38.56 9.73
N ASP A 687 36.24 38.48 8.95
CA ASP A 687 36.45 39.40 7.83
C ASP A 687 35.41 39.18 6.72
N VAL A 688 35.11 37.92 6.38
CA VAL A 688 34.06 37.61 5.38
C VAL A 688 32.70 38.12 5.85
N LYS A 689 32.39 37.97 7.15
CA LYS A 689 31.18 38.54 7.74
C LYS A 689 31.16 40.06 7.61
N ALA A 690 32.24 40.76 7.94
CA ALA A 690 32.30 42.22 7.86
C ALA A 690 31.99 42.73 6.43
N HIS A 691 32.58 42.11 5.40
CA HIS A 691 32.32 42.46 4.00
C HIS A 691 30.86 42.22 3.61
N LEU A 692 30.29 41.08 4.02
CA LEU A 692 28.89 40.77 3.75
C LEU A 692 27.94 41.76 4.45
N VAL A 693 28.23 42.11 5.70
CA VAL A 693 27.45 43.06 6.50
C VAL A 693 27.47 44.47 5.88
N GLU A 694 28.58 44.91 5.31
CA GLU A 694 28.63 46.18 4.57
C GLU A 694 27.67 46.19 3.36
N ILE A 695 27.67 45.11 2.58
CA ILE A 695 26.73 44.93 1.46
C ILE A 695 25.28 44.93 1.97
N ILE A 696 25.00 44.21 3.05
CA ILE A 696 23.66 44.15 3.67
C ILE A 696 23.20 45.53 4.12
N LYS A 697 24.06 46.32 4.80
CA LYS A 697 23.73 47.67 5.27
C LYS A 697 23.37 48.61 4.13
N GLU A 698 24.07 48.50 3.00
CA GLU A 698 23.75 49.33 1.82
C GLU A 698 22.44 48.89 1.16
N CYS A 699 22.24 47.57 0.96
CA CYS A 699 20.97 47.04 0.44
C CYS A 699 19.78 47.38 1.36
N ARG A 700 19.98 47.36 2.68
CA ARG A 700 18.97 47.75 3.67
C ARG A 700 18.52 49.21 3.49
N LYS A 701 19.46 50.14 3.32
CA LYS A 701 19.12 51.56 3.07
C LYS A 701 18.28 51.71 1.81
N GLN A 702 18.63 50.99 0.75
CA GLN A 702 17.87 51.00 -0.51
C GLN A 702 16.45 50.47 -0.30
N THR A 703 16.28 49.38 0.43
CA THR A 703 14.97 48.83 0.79
C THR A 703 14.15 49.79 1.64
N GLU A 704 14.75 50.43 2.65
CA GLU A 704 14.05 51.38 3.54
C GLU A 704 13.62 52.66 2.81
N ALA A 705 14.31 53.04 1.73
CA ALA A 705 13.96 54.18 0.88
C ALA A 705 12.77 53.91 -0.07
N LYS A 706 12.35 52.64 -0.25
CA LYS A 706 11.24 52.29 -1.14
C LYS A 706 9.88 52.71 -0.56
N PRO A 707 8.91 53.07 -1.42
CA PRO A 707 7.55 53.39 -0.97
C PRO A 707 6.87 52.18 -0.31
N LYS A 708 6.03 52.46 0.70
CA LYS A 708 5.22 51.45 1.40
C LYS A 708 3.77 51.49 0.89
N PRO A 709 3.10 50.33 0.73
CA PRO A 709 3.60 48.98 0.95
C PRO A 709 4.59 48.55 -0.14
N LEU A 710 5.58 47.76 0.26
CA LEU A 710 6.68 47.36 -0.61
C LEU A 710 6.20 46.30 -1.62
N THR A 711 6.56 46.46 -2.88
CA THR A 711 6.29 45.45 -3.93
C THR A 711 7.57 44.72 -4.28
N LEU A 712 7.56 43.39 -4.16
CA LEU A 712 8.73 42.58 -4.48
C LEU A 712 8.94 42.47 -5.98
N GLU A 713 10.18 42.68 -6.41
CA GLU A 713 10.60 42.54 -7.80
C GLU A 713 11.42 41.26 -8.01
N ARG A 714 11.51 40.81 -9.26
CA ARG A 714 12.29 39.63 -9.63
C ARG A 714 13.78 40.00 -9.70
N GLY A 715 14.63 39.24 -9.01
CA GLY A 715 16.09 39.36 -9.13
C GLY A 715 16.69 38.37 -10.13
N PHE A 716 18.02 38.32 -10.21
CA PHE A 716 18.74 37.32 -11.02
C PHE A 716 18.51 35.89 -10.54
N ALA A 717 18.44 35.72 -9.21
CA ALA A 717 18.32 34.42 -8.55
C ALA A 717 17.03 34.28 -7.72
N THR A 718 16.19 35.32 -7.66
CA THR A 718 14.99 35.36 -6.80
C THR A 718 13.71 35.55 -7.61
N ILE A 719 12.66 34.82 -7.25
CA ILE A 719 11.34 34.85 -7.89
C ILE A 719 10.28 34.97 -6.78
N PRO A 720 9.67 36.15 -6.59
CA PRO A 720 8.59 36.32 -5.60
C PRO A 720 7.39 35.42 -5.90
N LEU A 721 6.85 34.77 -4.87
CA LEU A 721 5.68 33.91 -4.99
C LEU A 721 4.41 34.77 -4.94
N LYS A 722 3.80 35.00 -6.11
CA LYS A 722 2.59 35.82 -6.23
C LYS A 722 1.42 35.18 -5.49
N GLY A 723 0.64 36.01 -4.80
CA GLY A 723 -0.57 35.57 -4.08
C GLY A 723 -0.31 34.89 -2.73
N ILE A 724 0.94 34.81 -2.29
CA ILE A 724 1.31 34.31 -0.96
C ILE A 724 1.74 35.49 -0.09
N ASP A 725 1.02 35.69 1.01
CA ASP A 725 1.18 36.84 1.90
C ASP A 725 1.35 36.46 3.38
N VAL A 726 1.66 35.19 3.64
CA VAL A 726 1.94 34.62 4.96
C VAL A 726 3.27 33.85 4.90
N PRO A 727 4.17 34.00 5.88
CA PRO A 727 5.48 33.35 5.86
C PRO A 727 5.38 31.92 6.42
N PHE A 728 4.86 30.99 5.62
CA PHE A 728 4.62 29.61 6.05
C PHE A 728 5.89 28.88 6.49
N HIS A 729 5.74 27.96 7.46
CA HIS A 729 6.81 27.15 8.07
C HIS A 729 7.93 27.93 8.78
N SER A 730 7.82 29.27 8.84
CA SER A 730 8.75 30.08 9.61
C SER A 730 8.42 30.07 11.10
N THR A 731 9.38 30.48 11.92
CA THR A 731 9.22 30.64 13.37
C THR A 731 8.11 31.64 13.76
N PHE A 732 7.71 32.53 12.84
CA PHE A 732 6.60 33.47 13.04
C PHE A 732 5.29 32.77 13.43
N LEU A 733 5.00 31.61 12.83
CA LEU A 733 3.76 30.88 13.10
C LEU A 733 3.85 29.94 14.31
N ARG A 734 4.98 29.91 15.03
CA ARG A 734 5.20 29.01 16.17
C ARG A 734 4.20 29.24 17.30
N SER A 735 3.77 30.48 17.50
CA SER A 735 2.74 30.85 18.49
C SER A 735 1.40 30.14 18.24
N GLY A 736 1.03 29.94 16.97
CA GLY A 736 -0.20 29.26 16.56
C GLY A 736 -0.17 27.73 16.64
N VAL A 737 0.98 27.12 16.96
CA VAL A 737 1.12 25.65 16.98
C VAL A 737 0.35 25.01 18.14
N LYS A 738 0.33 25.63 19.33
CA LYS A 738 -0.37 25.11 20.50
C LYS A 738 -1.89 24.96 20.28
N PRO A 739 -2.64 25.98 19.82
CA PRO A 739 -4.07 25.84 19.56
C PRO A 739 -4.34 24.86 18.41
N PHE A 740 -3.53 24.89 17.35
CA PHE A 740 -3.68 23.95 16.24
C PHE A 740 -3.47 22.49 16.67
N ARG A 741 -2.49 22.21 17.54
CA ARG A 741 -2.31 20.88 18.15
C ARG A 741 -3.53 20.45 18.97
N SER A 742 -4.10 21.35 19.78
CA SER A 742 -5.33 21.06 20.53
C SER A 742 -6.51 20.75 19.60
N PHE A 743 -6.57 21.38 18.43
CA PHE A 743 -7.56 21.07 17.40
C PHE A 743 -7.30 19.69 16.77
N LEU A 744 -6.05 19.37 16.43
CA LEU A 744 -5.69 18.04 15.91
C LEU A 744 -6.06 16.92 16.88
N LEU A 745 -5.79 17.08 18.18
CA LEU A 745 -6.15 16.08 19.20
C LEU A 745 -7.67 15.81 19.32
N LYS A 746 -8.50 16.76 18.88
CA LYS A 746 -9.97 16.57 18.82
C LYS A 746 -10.43 15.92 17.51
N LYS A 747 -9.60 15.94 16.47
CA LYS A 747 -9.95 15.49 15.11
C LYS A 747 -9.29 14.18 14.71
N ILE A 748 -8.13 13.86 15.29
CA ILE A 748 -7.42 12.60 15.15
C ILE A 748 -7.76 11.74 16.37
N ASN A 749 -8.40 10.60 16.15
CA ASN A 749 -8.68 9.65 17.23
C ASN A 749 -7.43 8.78 17.46
N LYS A 750 -7.11 8.45 18.71
CA LYS A 750 -5.98 7.56 19.02
C LYS A 750 -6.16 6.17 18.38
N SER A 751 -7.40 5.67 18.30
CA SER A 751 -7.67 4.36 17.70
C SER A 751 -7.61 4.35 16.17
N THR A 752 -7.51 5.51 15.48
CA THR A 752 -7.30 5.56 14.02
C THR A 752 -5.87 5.38 13.58
N ILE A 753 -4.94 5.40 14.52
CA ILE A 753 -3.52 5.38 14.18
C ILE A 753 -3.06 3.93 14.17
N ASP A 754 -2.83 3.40 12.97
CA ASP A 754 -2.14 2.13 12.74
C ASP A 754 -0.65 2.39 12.51
N PRO A 755 0.23 2.09 13.49
CA PRO A 755 1.67 2.31 13.35
C PRO A 755 2.29 1.51 12.19
N SER A 756 1.72 0.37 11.80
CA SER A 756 2.27 -0.47 10.73
C SER A 756 2.18 0.19 9.34
N LYS A 757 1.24 1.13 9.18
CA LYS A 757 1.12 1.97 7.97
C LYS A 757 2.06 3.18 7.97
N LEU A 758 2.66 3.52 9.12
CA LEU A 758 3.50 4.71 9.28
C LEU A 758 4.99 4.37 9.36
N ILE A 759 5.35 3.37 10.16
CA ILE A 759 6.74 3.03 10.48
C ILE A 759 7.49 2.64 9.21
N GLY A 760 8.60 3.31 8.93
CA GLY A 760 9.43 3.09 7.75
C GLY A 760 8.81 3.55 6.41
N LYS A 761 7.54 3.97 6.40
CA LYS A 761 6.79 4.34 5.19
C LYS A 761 6.56 5.85 5.09
N TYR A 762 6.07 6.46 6.16
CA TYR A 762 5.80 7.90 6.21
C TYR A 762 7.10 8.70 6.38
N ILE A 763 7.31 9.73 5.55
CA ILE A 763 8.44 10.66 5.68
C ILE A 763 7.89 12.06 6.03
N PRO A 764 8.01 12.52 7.29
CA PRO A 764 7.54 13.85 7.69
C PRO A 764 8.42 14.97 7.14
N ASN A 765 7.82 16.15 6.89
CA ASN A 765 8.59 17.34 6.51
C ASN A 765 9.53 17.84 7.62
N VAL A 766 9.16 17.65 8.89
CA VAL A 766 9.91 18.19 10.03
C VAL A 766 11.27 17.51 10.20
N THR A 767 11.32 16.18 10.05
CA THR A 767 12.53 15.37 10.29
C THR A 767 13.20 14.89 9.01
N ALA A 768 12.46 14.82 7.89
CA ALA A 768 12.92 14.29 6.60
C ALA A 768 13.56 12.88 6.70
N ARG A 769 13.11 12.08 7.67
CA ARG A 769 13.53 10.69 7.89
C ARG A 769 12.31 9.79 8.02
N PRO A 770 12.37 8.53 7.53
CA PRO A 770 11.28 7.58 7.70
C PRO A 770 10.83 7.52 9.16
N PHE A 771 9.52 7.65 9.38
CA PHE A 771 8.92 7.69 10.70
C PHE A 771 9.23 6.42 11.47
N GLN A 772 9.64 6.56 12.73
CA GLN A 772 9.90 5.44 13.63
C GLN A 772 9.40 5.76 15.04
N ILE A 773 9.09 4.72 15.80
CA ILE A 773 8.75 4.80 17.22
C ILE A 773 9.94 4.29 18.04
N THR A 774 11.07 5.00 17.93
CA THR A 774 12.32 4.70 18.63
C THR A 774 12.78 5.92 19.42
N LYS A 775 13.57 5.69 20.49
CA LYS A 775 14.08 6.76 21.34
C LYS A 775 14.87 7.80 20.54
N GLU A 776 15.76 7.33 19.66
CA GLU A 776 16.56 8.16 18.76
C GLU A 776 15.68 9.09 17.90
N TYR A 777 14.58 8.57 17.34
CA TYR A 777 13.67 9.37 16.54
C TYR A 777 12.98 10.47 17.37
N PHE A 778 12.57 10.16 18.61
CA PHE A 778 11.98 11.15 19.51
C PHE A 778 12.98 12.21 19.97
N GLU A 779 14.24 11.84 20.22
CA GLU A 779 15.34 12.77 20.53
C GLU A 779 15.58 13.74 19.38
N ASP A 780 15.61 13.24 18.15
CA ASP A 780 15.73 14.05 16.92
C ASP A 780 14.59 15.06 16.80
N VAL A 781 13.33 14.62 16.98
CA VAL A 781 12.15 15.50 16.95
C VAL A 781 12.23 16.55 18.07
N TYR A 782 12.66 16.17 19.26
CA TYR A 782 12.80 17.08 20.39
C TYR A 782 13.85 18.16 20.10
N ARG A 783 15.01 17.80 19.56
CA ARG A 783 16.07 18.74 19.18
C ARG A 783 15.57 19.80 18.19
N LEU A 784 14.71 19.42 17.24
CA LEU A 784 14.18 20.34 16.23
C LEU A 784 13.04 21.22 16.73
N THR A 785 12.20 20.70 17.63
CA THR A 785 10.91 21.35 17.99
C THR A 785 10.90 21.94 19.40
N ASN A 786 11.75 21.43 20.29
CA ASN A 786 11.74 21.65 21.73
C ASN A 786 10.35 21.38 22.35
N SER A 787 9.66 20.33 21.87
CA SER A 787 8.28 20.00 22.29
C SER A 787 8.23 19.48 23.73
N PRO A 788 7.49 20.14 24.66
CA PRO A 788 7.41 19.69 26.05
C PRO A 788 6.80 18.28 26.20
N ARG A 789 5.90 17.88 25.30
CA ARG A 789 5.29 16.54 25.33
C ARG A 789 6.28 15.46 24.94
N ILE A 790 7.11 15.70 23.92
CA ILE A 790 8.15 14.76 23.52
C ILE A 790 9.22 14.69 24.61
N GLY A 791 9.60 15.82 25.21
CA GLY A 791 10.51 15.84 26.37
C GLY A 791 9.98 15.02 27.55
N HIS A 792 8.68 15.09 27.85
CA HIS A 792 8.06 14.26 28.88
C HIS A 792 8.09 12.76 28.55
N VAL A 793 7.85 12.39 27.29
CA VAL A 793 7.93 10.99 26.84
C VAL A 793 9.37 10.48 26.98
N LEU A 794 10.36 11.24 26.51
CA LEU A 794 11.78 10.89 26.61
C LEU A 794 12.24 10.74 28.07
N ALA A 795 11.77 11.61 28.97
CA ALA A 795 12.09 11.52 30.40
C ALA A 795 11.48 10.28 31.08
N ASN A 796 10.48 9.65 30.47
CA ASN A 796 9.80 8.46 30.98
C ASN A 796 9.86 7.29 29.98
N TRP A 797 10.92 7.21 29.15
CA TRP A 797 10.99 6.26 28.04
C TRP A 797 10.84 4.81 28.51
N ASP A 798 11.44 4.46 29.65
CA ASP A 798 11.44 3.11 30.23
C ASP A 798 10.01 2.55 30.45
N LYS A 799 9.02 3.42 30.69
CA LYS A 799 7.60 3.02 30.83
C LYS A 799 7.00 2.44 29.54
N TYR A 800 7.61 2.73 28.39
CA TYR A 800 7.14 2.31 27.08
C TYR A 800 7.97 1.15 26.51
N GLU A 801 9.06 0.76 27.18
CA GLU A 801 9.95 -0.33 26.77
C GLU A 801 9.55 -1.68 27.40
N ASP A 802 8.86 -1.67 28.55
CA ASP A 802 8.41 -2.88 29.25
C ASP A 802 7.00 -3.33 28.77
N PRO A 803 6.86 -4.52 28.16
CA PRO A 803 5.58 -4.98 27.60
C PRO A 803 4.45 -5.20 28.63
N LEU A 804 4.77 -5.18 29.93
CA LEU A 804 3.80 -5.37 31.02
C LEU A 804 3.01 -4.10 31.37
N ASP A 805 3.57 -2.90 31.14
CA ASP A 805 2.92 -1.61 31.48
C ASP A 805 2.22 -0.94 30.29
N ALA A 806 2.46 -1.40 29.06
CA ALA A 806 1.89 -0.82 27.83
C ALA A 806 0.36 -1.03 27.64
N ARG A 807 -0.33 -1.68 28.59
CA ARG A 807 -1.79 -1.92 28.57
C ARG A 807 -2.61 -0.87 29.34
N ASN A 808 -1.98 0.13 29.98
CA ASN A 808 -2.67 1.17 30.74
C ASN A 808 -2.67 2.54 30.03
#